data_AF-A0A6L7LMN3-F1
#
_entry.id   AF-A0A6L7LMN3-F1
#
_cell.length_a   1.000
_cell.length_b   1.000
_cell.length_c   1.000
_cell.angle_alpha   90.00
_cell.angle_beta   90.00
_cell.angle_gamma   90.00
#
_symmetry.space_group_name_H-M   'P 1'
#
loop_
_entity.id
_entity.type
_entity.pdbx_description
1 polymer ?
#
loop_
_entity_poly.entity_id
_entity_poly.type
_entity_poly.pdbx_seq_one_letter_code
_entity_poly.pdbx_strand_id
1 'polypeptide(L)'
;MTVRPIHPVPWERAGVVAPGLPILPHGIERHPVPGGGSRAVQVFRGDGIIVQDREGLQPGELVHFAPDGSSDASMLGAKGRGRPDATITVLSEGGRSGKRVLSALDAAGFNLETGDSVAVFEEGSRPGDFREFSAECDGLLVCVAPGGPMSPERQDAPTELVLYVRRAAPRDGKEEVGPPDPLAEPQFDANIQPGNSVTYEVRKGEYIQILDVKGRECSDFQAFGRRALDKGIEREIDPTTTRSLMGSLYPRPGIFSKYWTVDQEPLVEIVRDTCGRHDTFGLACTARYYEDMGYPGHVNCSDNMNADLARFDIRPRGGWPAINFFFNTMLDETNAISMDDPWSRPGDYVLLRALSDLVCVSTACPCDVDPANGWNPTDIQVRTYGANEEFSRSVGYRKSAEADVEETRKTAFHDCFARHTRDFVEYNGYWLPNTFTGHGAIEEYWAVREQAAIMDLSPLRKYEVTGPDAEKLMQLCVTRNAKRISVGQVSYTAMCYEHGGMIDDGTIYRLGDNNFRWIGGNDTSGLWLKEQARERGLNAWVRPSTDQLHNVAIQGRHSREILDRVFWTPPTQPTMRELRWFRLAVARVGDFDGTAVVVSRTGYSGELGYEVFCHPKDAVEVFDRIWEAGKEFGLTPLGLAALDMMRIEAGLIFAGSEFDDTTDPFEAGIGFTVPLDTKEDDFIGRDALLERRSHPHRKLVGLDIEGGVVPSPGDSVMIGKAQVGEITSATKSPVLGKTIALARVASVHATEGSKIEVGQLDGQQKRLRAVVVPFPHFDPTKQRVRGNYGNA
;
A
#
# COMPACT_ATOMS: atom_id res chain seq x y z
N MET A 1 14.81 -33.61 -14.16
CA MET A 1 13.56 -33.53 -13.37
C MET A 1 12.97 -32.16 -13.64
N THR A 2 11.74 -32.09 -14.14
CA THR A 2 11.04 -30.82 -14.41
C THR A 2 10.92 -30.02 -13.11
N VAL A 3 11.34 -28.76 -13.14
CA VAL A 3 11.31 -27.85 -12.00
C VAL A 3 9.98 -27.10 -12.01
N ARG A 4 9.02 -27.55 -11.19
CA ARG A 4 7.74 -26.86 -11.09
C ARG A 4 7.91 -25.48 -10.46
N PRO A 5 7.13 -24.47 -10.89
CA PRO A 5 7.08 -23.17 -10.24
C PRO A 5 6.72 -23.31 -8.77
N ILE A 6 7.33 -22.47 -7.95
CA ILE A 6 7.15 -22.50 -6.50
C ILE A 6 6.30 -21.30 -6.14
N HIS A 7 5.03 -21.58 -5.91
CA HIS A 7 4.11 -20.57 -5.41
C HIS A 7 4.25 -20.48 -3.89
N PRO A 8 4.35 -19.26 -3.34
CA PRO A 8 3.88 -18.97 -1.99
C PRO A 8 2.56 -19.68 -1.75
N VAL A 9 2.55 -20.73 -0.94
CA VAL A 9 1.31 -21.35 -0.47
C VAL A 9 1.16 -21.01 1.00
N PRO A 10 -0.04 -20.62 1.45
CA PRO A 10 -0.35 -20.71 2.86
C PRO A 10 -0.01 -22.13 3.32
N TRP A 11 0.73 -22.25 4.41
CA TRP A 11 0.96 -23.56 4.99
C TRP A 11 -0.12 -23.81 6.03
N GLU A 12 -0.62 -25.04 6.04
CA GLU A 12 -1.58 -25.50 7.04
C GLU A 12 -0.89 -26.49 7.97
N ARG A 13 -1.05 -26.28 9.28
CA ARG A 13 -0.64 -27.27 10.28
C ARG A 13 -1.69 -27.35 11.38
N ALA A 14 -2.14 -28.58 11.65
CA ALA A 14 -3.13 -28.87 12.67
C ALA A 14 -4.40 -27.98 12.55
N GLY A 15 -4.83 -27.67 11.32
CA GLY A 15 -6.01 -26.84 11.05
C GLY A 15 -5.77 -25.33 11.10
N VAL A 16 -4.54 -24.87 11.37
CA VAL A 16 -4.17 -23.45 11.29
C VAL A 16 -3.60 -23.17 9.91
N VAL A 17 -4.28 -22.31 9.15
CA VAL A 17 -3.80 -21.77 7.88
C VAL A 17 -3.06 -20.47 8.16
N ALA A 18 -1.77 -20.40 7.83
CA ALA A 18 -0.94 -19.21 8.02
C ALA A 18 -0.65 -18.53 6.67
N PRO A 19 -1.54 -17.62 6.20
CA PRO A 19 -1.25 -16.83 5.01
C PRO A 19 -0.16 -15.80 5.33
N GLY A 20 0.77 -15.59 4.40
CA GLY A 20 1.76 -14.53 4.50
C GLY A 20 3.10 -14.83 5.17
N LEU A 21 3.35 -16.09 5.54
CA LEU A 21 4.71 -16.59 5.74
C LEU A 21 5.03 -17.57 4.61
N PRO A 22 5.33 -17.07 3.40
CA PRO A 22 5.67 -17.94 2.29
C PRO A 22 6.96 -18.69 2.61
N ILE A 23 6.83 -19.98 2.95
CA ILE A 23 8.00 -20.85 3.10
C ILE A 23 8.29 -21.42 1.72
N LEU A 24 9.38 -20.95 1.11
CA LEU A 24 9.94 -21.63 -0.06
C LEU A 24 10.47 -23.00 0.39
N PRO A 25 10.37 -24.06 -0.45
CA PRO A 25 10.97 -25.34 -0.16
C PRO A 25 12.49 -25.20 0.12
N HIS A 26 13.04 -26.15 0.88
CA HIS A 26 14.48 -26.21 1.17
C HIS A 26 15.32 -26.10 -0.12
N GLY A 27 16.37 -25.27 -0.08
CA GLY A 27 17.25 -25.03 -1.22
C GLY A 27 16.69 -24.15 -2.33
N ILE A 28 15.59 -23.44 -2.10
CA ILE A 28 14.95 -22.55 -3.09
C ILE A 28 15.07 -21.09 -2.68
N GLU A 29 15.62 -20.29 -3.57
CA GLU A 29 15.64 -18.84 -3.48
C GLU A 29 14.66 -18.21 -4.46
N ARG A 30 14.09 -17.06 -4.10
CA ARG A 30 13.21 -16.25 -4.95
C ARG A 30 13.76 -14.84 -5.06
N HIS A 31 13.93 -14.37 -6.29
CA HIS A 31 14.50 -13.08 -6.63
C HIS A 31 13.52 -12.33 -7.56
N PRO A 32 12.74 -11.37 -7.05
CA PRO A 32 11.90 -10.52 -7.88
C PRO A 32 12.73 -9.64 -8.82
N VAL A 33 12.27 -9.49 -10.07
CA VAL A 33 12.86 -8.64 -11.10
C VAL A 33 11.82 -7.59 -11.50
N PRO A 34 11.96 -6.33 -11.03
CA PRO A 34 11.00 -5.27 -11.31
C PRO A 34 10.78 -5.09 -12.81
N GLY A 35 9.56 -4.76 -13.22
CA GLY A 35 9.28 -4.37 -14.62
C GLY A 35 10.08 -3.14 -15.02
N GLY A 36 10.73 -3.17 -16.18
CA GLY A 36 11.73 -2.17 -16.60
C GLY A 36 13.02 -2.23 -15.78
N GLY A 37 13.29 -3.33 -15.09
CA GLY A 37 14.38 -3.48 -14.13
C GLY A 37 15.19 -4.77 -14.31
N SER A 38 16.16 -4.94 -13.40
CA SER A 38 17.15 -6.01 -13.46
C SER A 38 17.42 -6.66 -12.10
N ARG A 39 18.01 -7.84 -12.12
CA ARG A 39 18.51 -8.55 -10.94
C ARG A 39 19.75 -9.36 -11.31
N ALA A 40 20.78 -9.31 -10.47
CA ALA A 40 21.95 -10.17 -10.58
C ALA A 40 21.96 -11.17 -9.42
N VAL A 41 22.23 -12.44 -9.71
CA VAL A 41 22.26 -13.54 -8.73
C VAL A 41 23.45 -14.45 -9.04
N GLN A 42 24.21 -14.80 -8.02
CA GLN A 42 25.28 -15.79 -8.16
C GLN A 42 24.67 -17.19 -8.28
N VAL A 43 25.06 -17.93 -9.31
CA VAL A 43 24.62 -19.31 -9.58
C VAL A 43 25.83 -20.24 -9.62
N PHE A 44 25.61 -21.48 -9.20
CA PHE A 44 26.63 -22.52 -9.18
C PHE A 44 26.25 -23.65 -10.13
N ARG A 45 27.26 -24.35 -10.63
CA ARG A 45 27.09 -25.50 -11.52
C ARG A 45 26.12 -26.52 -10.91
N GLY A 46 25.09 -26.85 -11.68
CA GLY A 46 24.01 -27.76 -11.31
C GLY A 46 22.76 -27.06 -10.73
N ASP A 47 22.82 -25.76 -10.45
CA ASP A 47 21.66 -25.01 -9.96
C ASP A 47 20.55 -25.01 -11.03
N GLY A 48 19.30 -25.20 -10.58
CA GLY A 48 18.13 -25.06 -11.43
C GLY A 48 17.62 -23.62 -11.42
N ILE A 49 17.38 -23.05 -12.59
CA ILE A 49 16.92 -21.66 -12.73
C ILE A 49 15.51 -21.66 -13.33
N ILE A 50 14.59 -20.90 -12.75
CA ILE A 50 13.24 -20.72 -13.28
C ILE A 50 12.97 -19.22 -13.43
N VAL A 51 12.54 -18.79 -14.61
CA VAL A 51 11.98 -17.46 -14.82
C VAL A 51 10.48 -17.60 -14.99
N GLN A 52 9.70 -16.96 -14.12
CA GLN A 52 8.25 -16.95 -14.17
C GLN A 52 7.74 -15.55 -14.50
N ASP A 53 6.80 -15.47 -15.44
CA ASP A 53 5.99 -14.28 -15.69
C ASP A 53 4.65 -14.42 -14.97
N ARG A 54 4.43 -13.60 -13.94
CA ARG A 54 3.21 -13.67 -13.12
C ARG A 54 2.00 -13.05 -13.80
N GLU A 55 2.23 -12.05 -14.64
CA GLU A 55 1.18 -11.19 -15.20
C GLU A 55 0.87 -11.51 -16.66
N GLY A 56 1.79 -12.18 -17.35
CA GLY A 56 1.70 -12.52 -18.75
C GLY A 56 2.12 -11.35 -19.66
N LEU A 57 2.60 -11.68 -20.85
CA LEU A 57 3.10 -10.76 -21.87
C LEU A 57 4.33 -9.93 -21.44
N GLN A 58 5.03 -10.32 -20.37
CA GLN A 58 6.29 -9.69 -19.99
C GLN A 58 7.46 -10.46 -20.61
N PRO A 59 8.14 -9.90 -21.63
CA PRO A 59 9.38 -10.48 -22.11
C PRO A 59 10.46 -10.44 -21.02
N GLY A 60 11.44 -11.33 -21.12
CA GLY A 60 12.62 -11.38 -20.26
C GLY A 60 13.89 -11.59 -21.07
N GLU A 61 15.03 -11.17 -20.53
CA GLU A 61 16.35 -11.51 -21.07
C GLU A 61 17.27 -11.96 -19.94
N LEU A 62 18.02 -13.04 -20.18
CA LEU A 62 19.04 -13.57 -19.29
C LEU A 62 20.42 -13.43 -19.91
N VAL A 63 21.42 -13.15 -19.08
CA VAL A 63 22.85 -13.16 -19.46
C VAL A 63 23.64 -13.81 -18.35
N HIS A 64 24.52 -14.75 -18.69
CA HIS A 64 25.37 -15.43 -17.72
C HIS A 64 26.84 -15.12 -17.98
N PHE A 65 27.59 -14.78 -16.93
CA PHE A 65 29.03 -14.53 -16.99
C PHE A 65 29.78 -15.54 -16.13
N ALA A 66 30.66 -16.33 -16.74
CA ALA A 66 31.54 -17.25 -16.04
C ALA A 66 32.71 -16.51 -15.35
N PRO A 67 33.35 -17.09 -14.32
CA PRO A 67 34.47 -16.48 -13.60
C PRO A 67 35.67 -16.07 -14.46
N ASP A 68 35.82 -16.65 -15.65
CA ASP A 68 36.87 -16.30 -16.62
C ASP A 68 36.50 -15.10 -17.51
N GLY A 69 35.32 -14.50 -17.30
CA GLY A 69 34.79 -13.37 -18.05
C GLY A 69 34.07 -13.75 -19.34
N SER A 70 34.00 -15.04 -19.70
CA SER A 70 33.25 -15.49 -20.87
C SER A 70 31.74 -15.52 -20.61
N SER A 71 30.95 -15.35 -21.68
CA SER A 71 29.50 -15.38 -21.64
C SER A 71 28.98 -16.13 -22.86
N ASP A 72 28.26 -17.23 -22.64
CA ASP A 72 27.69 -18.09 -23.67
C ASP A 72 26.35 -18.63 -23.16
N ALA A 73 25.28 -18.51 -23.95
CA ALA A 73 23.95 -18.99 -23.57
C ALA A 73 23.89 -20.51 -23.29
N SER A 74 24.81 -21.29 -23.86
CA SER A 74 24.94 -22.72 -23.57
C SER A 74 25.32 -23.01 -22.11
N MET A 75 25.89 -22.02 -21.40
CA MET A 75 26.11 -22.09 -19.94
C MET A 75 24.81 -22.15 -19.14
N LEU A 76 23.68 -21.78 -19.75
CA LEU A 76 22.33 -21.93 -19.19
C LEU A 76 21.57 -23.11 -19.82
N GLY A 77 22.23 -23.93 -20.64
CA GLY A 77 21.60 -24.97 -21.45
C GLY A 77 20.69 -24.43 -22.55
N ALA A 78 20.85 -23.16 -22.95
CA ALA A 78 20.00 -22.47 -23.92
C ALA A 78 20.74 -22.12 -25.22
N LYS A 79 20.00 -21.62 -26.21
CA LYS A 79 20.58 -21.09 -27.46
C LYS A 79 20.66 -19.57 -27.37
N GLY A 80 21.83 -19.03 -27.71
CA GLY A 80 22.09 -17.60 -27.71
C GLY A 80 21.32 -16.84 -28.77
N ARG A 81 21.05 -15.57 -28.46
CA ARG A 81 20.47 -14.57 -29.37
C ARG A 81 21.49 -13.50 -29.76
N GLY A 82 22.72 -13.57 -29.26
CA GLY A 82 23.76 -12.57 -29.49
C GLY A 82 23.78 -11.51 -28.38
N ARG A 83 24.09 -10.26 -28.76
CA ARG A 83 24.33 -9.18 -27.80
C ARG A 83 23.09 -8.91 -26.92
N PRO A 84 23.25 -8.70 -25.60
CA PRO A 84 22.13 -8.48 -24.67
C PRO A 84 21.60 -7.04 -24.72
N ASP A 85 21.02 -6.65 -25.85
CA ASP A 85 20.60 -5.26 -26.08
C ASP A 85 19.50 -4.81 -25.10
N ALA A 86 18.61 -5.71 -24.66
CA ALA A 86 17.57 -5.38 -23.69
C ALA A 86 18.16 -5.11 -22.30
N THR A 87 19.11 -5.94 -21.87
CA THR A 87 19.88 -5.76 -20.63
C THR A 87 20.67 -4.46 -20.68
N ILE A 88 21.39 -4.18 -21.77
CA ILE A 88 22.14 -2.93 -21.95
C ILE A 88 21.20 -1.74 -21.82
N THR A 89 20.04 -1.78 -22.49
CA THR A 89 19.05 -0.70 -22.44
C THR A 89 18.56 -0.45 -21.01
N VAL A 90 18.05 -1.49 -20.34
CA VAL A 90 17.52 -1.39 -18.96
C VAL A 90 18.58 -0.89 -17.97
N LEU A 91 19.82 -1.37 -18.07
CA LEU A 91 20.90 -0.92 -17.19
C LEU A 91 21.31 0.54 -17.48
N SER A 92 21.26 0.97 -18.74
CA SER A 92 21.61 2.34 -19.16
C SER A 92 20.59 3.40 -18.73
N GLU A 93 19.33 3.02 -18.51
CA GLU A 93 18.28 3.91 -18.00
C GLU A 93 18.52 4.35 -16.55
N GLY A 94 19.45 3.71 -15.83
CA GLY A 94 19.95 4.19 -14.53
C GLY A 94 18.99 3.97 -13.36
N GLY A 95 18.04 3.04 -13.48
CA GLY A 95 17.17 2.62 -12.37
C GLY A 95 17.97 2.06 -11.18
N ARG A 96 17.36 2.05 -9.98
CA ARG A 96 18.02 1.59 -8.73
C ARG A 96 18.53 0.15 -8.84
N SER A 97 17.73 -0.75 -9.41
CA SER A 97 18.11 -2.14 -9.70
C SER A 97 19.26 -2.21 -10.72
N GLY A 98 19.17 -1.40 -11.79
CA GLY A 98 20.21 -1.30 -12.81
C GLY A 98 21.57 -0.88 -12.24
N LYS A 99 21.60 0.15 -11.38
CA LYS A 99 22.82 0.59 -10.70
C LYS A 99 23.45 -0.52 -9.84
N ARG A 100 22.64 -1.28 -9.10
CA ARG A 100 23.12 -2.42 -8.30
C ARG A 100 23.73 -3.51 -9.17
N VAL A 101 23.08 -3.86 -10.28
CA VAL A 101 23.61 -4.85 -11.23
C VAL A 101 24.90 -4.36 -11.88
N LEU A 102 24.98 -3.09 -12.29
CA LEU A 102 26.20 -2.50 -12.82
C LEU A 102 27.35 -2.58 -11.81
N SER A 103 27.10 -2.22 -10.55
CA SER A 103 28.11 -2.37 -9.49
C SER A 103 28.55 -3.83 -9.27
N ALA A 104 27.64 -4.80 -9.35
CA ALA A 104 27.98 -6.22 -9.25
C ALA A 104 28.82 -6.70 -10.44
N LEU A 105 28.51 -6.24 -11.66
CA LEU A 105 29.28 -6.54 -12.87
C LEU A 105 30.67 -5.91 -12.83
N ASP A 106 30.76 -4.64 -12.40
CA ASP A 106 32.02 -3.92 -12.24
C ASP A 106 32.92 -4.59 -11.19
N ALA A 107 32.34 -4.98 -10.04
CA ALA A 107 33.07 -5.69 -8.98
C ALA A 107 33.59 -7.06 -9.44
N ALA A 108 32.86 -7.73 -10.33
CA ALA A 108 33.26 -9.00 -10.92
C ALA A 108 34.15 -8.86 -12.17
N GLY A 109 34.31 -7.64 -12.71
CA GLY A 109 35.12 -7.37 -13.91
C GLY A 109 34.50 -7.83 -15.23
N PHE A 110 33.17 -7.91 -15.31
CA PHE A 110 32.46 -8.43 -16.48
C PHE A 110 32.07 -7.34 -17.50
N ASN A 111 32.25 -7.62 -18.79
CA ASN A 111 31.85 -6.73 -19.88
C ASN A 111 30.50 -7.17 -20.49
N LEU A 112 29.47 -6.34 -20.31
CA LEU A 112 28.13 -6.55 -20.86
C LEU A 112 28.09 -6.63 -22.40
N GLU A 113 28.95 -5.90 -23.10
CA GLU A 113 28.91 -5.83 -24.56
C GLU A 113 29.32 -7.15 -25.23
N THR A 114 30.06 -7.99 -24.51
CA THR A 114 30.51 -9.31 -24.96
C THR A 114 29.61 -10.44 -24.48
N GLY A 115 28.48 -10.11 -23.84
CA GLY A 115 27.50 -11.09 -23.38
C GLY A 115 26.79 -11.81 -24.53
N ASP A 116 26.40 -13.07 -24.30
CA ASP A 116 25.45 -13.79 -25.15
C ASP A 116 24.12 -13.99 -24.40
N SER A 117 23.03 -13.49 -24.98
CA SER A 117 21.74 -13.38 -24.30
C SER A 117 20.80 -14.54 -24.59
N VAL A 118 19.93 -14.83 -23.62
CA VAL A 118 18.84 -15.79 -23.75
C VAL A 118 17.53 -15.04 -23.56
N ALA A 119 16.71 -15.04 -24.61
CA ALA A 119 15.41 -14.40 -24.54
C ALA A 119 14.34 -15.33 -23.94
N VAL A 120 13.46 -14.75 -23.13
CA VAL A 120 12.39 -15.42 -22.39
C VAL A 120 11.06 -14.76 -22.78
N PHE A 121 10.04 -15.56 -23.07
CA PHE A 121 8.67 -15.10 -23.41
C PHE A 121 8.54 -14.12 -24.60
N GLU A 122 9.45 -14.13 -25.58
CA GLU A 122 9.39 -13.23 -26.76
C GLU A 122 8.08 -13.33 -27.55
N GLU A 123 7.49 -14.53 -27.62
CA GLU A 123 6.23 -14.79 -28.34
C GLU A 123 4.99 -14.42 -27.52
N GLY A 124 5.18 -13.85 -26.32
CA GLY A 124 4.16 -13.68 -25.31
C GLY A 124 4.04 -14.88 -24.38
N SER A 125 3.37 -14.64 -23.26
CA SER A 125 3.19 -15.56 -22.14
C SER A 125 1.79 -15.40 -21.57
N ARG A 126 1.25 -16.49 -21.03
CA ARG A 126 0.07 -16.44 -20.16
C ARG A 126 0.50 -16.09 -18.73
N PRO A 127 -0.39 -15.50 -17.92
CA PRO A 127 -0.12 -15.29 -16.51
C PRO A 127 0.26 -16.62 -15.82
N GLY A 128 1.42 -16.64 -15.16
CA GLY A 128 1.97 -17.81 -14.48
C GLY A 128 2.88 -18.70 -15.33
N ASP A 129 3.04 -18.44 -16.63
CA ASP A 129 3.97 -19.17 -17.50
C ASP A 129 5.41 -19.03 -17.01
N PHE A 130 6.21 -20.08 -17.24
CA PHE A 130 7.59 -20.13 -16.80
C PHE A 130 8.51 -20.79 -17.83
N ARG A 131 9.82 -20.53 -17.69
CA ARG A 131 10.90 -21.17 -18.43
C ARG A 131 11.96 -21.68 -17.45
N GLU A 132 12.48 -22.87 -17.73
CA GLU A 132 13.49 -23.55 -16.93
C GLU A 132 14.85 -23.51 -17.64
N PHE A 133 15.91 -23.31 -16.87
CA PHE A 133 17.30 -23.33 -17.30
C PHE A 133 18.16 -24.10 -16.28
N SER A 134 19.37 -24.49 -16.68
CA SER A 134 20.34 -25.20 -15.83
C SER A 134 21.66 -24.46 -15.88
N ALA A 135 22.24 -24.14 -14.73
CA ALA A 135 23.58 -23.56 -14.68
C ALA A 135 24.63 -24.66 -14.96
N GLU A 136 25.28 -24.62 -16.12
CA GLU A 136 26.29 -25.61 -16.51
C GLU A 136 27.70 -25.29 -15.96
N CYS A 137 27.90 -24.05 -15.51
CA CYS A 137 29.09 -23.57 -14.79
C CYS A 137 28.71 -22.56 -13.70
N ASP A 138 29.66 -22.27 -12.82
CA ASP A 138 29.53 -21.21 -11.83
C ASP A 138 29.56 -19.85 -12.52
N GLY A 139 28.92 -18.83 -11.94
CA GLY A 139 28.96 -17.48 -12.49
C GLY A 139 27.94 -16.52 -11.92
N LEU A 140 27.85 -15.36 -12.56
CA LEU A 140 26.85 -14.33 -12.26
C LEU A 140 25.76 -14.34 -13.33
N LEU A 141 24.53 -14.64 -12.92
CA LEU A 141 23.34 -14.58 -13.76
C LEU A 141 22.70 -13.19 -13.62
N VAL A 142 22.51 -12.51 -14.74
CA VAL A 142 21.71 -11.29 -14.84
C VAL A 142 20.37 -11.64 -15.50
N CYS A 143 19.27 -11.25 -14.86
CA CYS A 143 17.92 -11.35 -15.40
C CYS A 143 17.32 -9.95 -15.50
N VAL A 144 16.71 -9.61 -16.62
CA VAL A 144 16.01 -8.35 -16.83
C VAL A 144 14.58 -8.57 -17.31
N ALA A 145 13.67 -7.73 -16.84
CA ALA A 145 12.29 -7.65 -17.31
C ALA A 145 12.15 -6.36 -18.15
N PRO A 146 12.50 -6.40 -19.46
CA PRO A 146 12.54 -5.20 -20.28
C PRO A 146 11.16 -4.55 -20.45
N GLY A 147 11.16 -3.22 -20.45
CA GLY A 147 9.99 -2.42 -20.77
C GLY A 147 10.20 -0.99 -20.31
N GLY A 148 9.88 -0.05 -21.19
CA GLY A 148 9.99 1.38 -20.92
C GLY A 148 8.64 1.99 -20.50
N PRO A 149 8.53 3.33 -20.60
CA PRO A 149 7.26 4.03 -20.45
C PRO A 149 6.12 3.37 -21.21
N MET A 150 5.04 3.00 -20.52
CA MET A 150 3.87 2.39 -21.14
C MET A 150 3.31 3.30 -22.24
N SER A 151 3.03 2.73 -23.40
CA SER A 151 2.26 3.39 -24.45
C SER A 151 0.76 3.29 -24.10
N PRO A 152 0.04 4.42 -23.97
CA PRO A 152 -1.38 4.42 -23.60
C PRO A 152 -2.25 3.58 -24.53
N GLU A 153 -1.92 3.52 -25.81
CA GLU A 153 -2.63 2.76 -26.84
C GLU A 153 -2.25 1.28 -26.89
N ARG A 154 -1.03 0.91 -26.51
CA ARG A 154 -0.58 -0.49 -26.47
C ARG A 154 -0.89 -1.17 -25.14
N GLN A 155 -1.10 -0.40 -24.08
CA GLN A 155 -1.37 -0.91 -22.73
C GLN A 155 -0.29 -1.90 -22.26
N ASP A 156 0.94 -1.70 -22.70
CA ASP A 156 2.09 -2.59 -22.53
C ASP A 156 2.87 -2.29 -21.24
N ALA A 157 2.14 -2.12 -20.13
CA ALA A 157 2.75 -1.82 -18.84
C ALA A 157 3.81 -2.89 -18.50
N PRO A 158 5.06 -2.49 -18.20
CA PRO A 158 6.07 -3.43 -17.75
C PRO A 158 5.66 -4.00 -16.38
N THR A 159 5.76 -5.32 -16.25
CA THR A 159 5.41 -6.06 -15.04
C THR A 159 6.61 -6.84 -14.50
N GLU A 160 6.53 -7.26 -13.24
CA GLU A 160 7.58 -8.03 -12.59
C GLU A 160 7.73 -9.44 -13.19
N LEU A 161 8.98 -9.87 -13.39
CA LEU A 161 9.35 -11.28 -13.52
C LEU A 161 9.86 -11.82 -12.19
N VAL A 162 9.74 -13.13 -11.97
CA VAL A 162 10.31 -13.77 -10.78
C VAL A 162 11.32 -14.82 -11.17
N LEU A 163 12.55 -14.64 -10.68
CA LEU A 163 13.65 -15.57 -10.85
C LEU A 163 13.73 -16.47 -9.61
N TYR A 164 13.49 -17.76 -9.78
CA TYR A 164 13.76 -18.76 -8.75
C TYR A 164 15.07 -19.48 -9.03
N VAL A 165 15.86 -19.71 -7.97
CA VAL A 165 17.09 -20.51 -8.05
C VAL A 165 16.95 -21.68 -7.08
N ARG A 166 17.02 -22.90 -7.61
CA ARG A 166 17.11 -24.14 -6.84
C ARG A 166 18.56 -24.57 -6.74
N ARG A 167 19.10 -24.53 -5.53
CA ARG A 167 20.48 -24.93 -5.26
C ARG A 167 20.69 -26.42 -5.49
N ALA A 168 21.73 -26.78 -6.23
CA ALA A 168 22.12 -28.18 -6.49
C ALA A 168 22.61 -28.90 -5.23
N ALA A 169 23.35 -28.15 -4.41
CA ALA A 169 23.86 -28.56 -3.11
C ALA A 169 23.35 -27.56 -2.05
N PRO A 170 22.08 -27.69 -1.63
CA PRO A 170 21.55 -26.85 -0.55
C PRO A 170 22.32 -27.18 0.74
N ARG A 171 22.56 -26.18 1.59
CA ARG A 171 23.23 -26.40 2.88
C ARG A 171 22.19 -26.93 3.89
N ASP A 172 22.55 -27.83 4.79
CA ASP A 172 21.57 -28.34 5.77
C ASP A 172 21.40 -27.38 6.96
N GLY A 173 20.17 -26.93 7.27
CA GLY A 173 19.78 -26.39 8.60
C GLY A 173 18.87 -25.14 8.62
N LYS A 174 18.17 -24.92 9.76
CA LYS A 174 17.45 -23.67 10.13
C LYS A 174 18.34 -22.41 10.17
N GLU A 175 19.64 -22.55 9.89
CA GLU A 175 20.64 -21.50 9.73
C GLU A 175 20.57 -20.80 8.35
N GLU A 176 19.65 -21.21 7.46
CA GLU A 176 19.66 -20.85 6.04
C GLU A 176 19.13 -19.46 5.64
N VAL A 177 18.28 -18.79 6.43
CA VAL A 177 17.88 -17.41 6.12
C VAL A 177 18.82 -16.47 6.85
N GLY A 178 19.86 -16.02 6.16
CA GLY A 178 20.70 -14.92 6.62
C GLY A 178 19.98 -13.57 6.51
N PRO A 179 20.47 -12.52 7.18
CA PRO A 179 19.90 -11.19 7.04
C PRO A 179 19.97 -10.75 5.56
N PRO A 180 18.94 -10.07 5.03
CA PRO A 180 19.01 -9.46 3.71
C PRO A 180 20.23 -8.54 3.54
N ASP A 181 20.60 -8.24 2.29
CA ASP A 181 21.67 -7.28 2.00
C ASP A 181 21.43 -5.95 2.75
N PRO A 182 22.50 -5.31 3.26
CA PRO A 182 22.42 -3.99 3.87
C PRO A 182 21.72 -2.96 2.95
N LEU A 183 21.05 -1.98 3.57
CA LEU A 183 20.39 -0.90 2.82
C LEU A 183 21.42 0.05 2.16
N ALA A 184 22.59 0.20 2.80
CA ALA A 184 23.78 0.91 2.38
C ALA A 184 25.02 0.24 3.05
N GLU A 185 26.22 0.78 2.87
CA GLU A 185 27.41 0.26 3.56
C GLU A 185 27.28 0.47 5.09
N PRO A 186 27.25 -0.60 5.90
CA PRO A 186 27.05 -0.46 7.35
C PRO A 186 28.32 0.03 8.05
N GLN A 187 28.18 0.96 9.01
CA GLN A 187 29.26 1.37 9.92
C GLN A 187 29.42 0.38 11.09
N PHE A 188 28.32 -0.26 11.47
CA PHE A 188 28.23 -1.33 12.45
C PHE A 188 27.26 -2.37 11.90
N ASP A 189 27.61 -3.65 12.01
CA ASP A 189 26.78 -4.77 11.56
C ASP A 189 26.94 -5.93 12.54
N ALA A 190 25.90 -6.21 13.33
CA ALA A 190 25.94 -7.21 14.39
C ALA A 190 24.69 -8.10 14.35
N ASN A 191 24.93 -9.41 14.34
CA ASN A 191 23.89 -10.42 14.52
C ASN A 191 23.78 -10.75 16.00
N ILE A 192 22.62 -10.51 16.60
CA ILE A 192 22.31 -10.78 18.00
C ILE A 192 21.61 -12.14 18.07
N GLN A 193 22.29 -13.11 18.67
CA GLN A 193 21.74 -14.44 18.90
C GLN A 193 20.69 -14.41 20.03
N PRO A 194 19.66 -15.28 20.02
CA PRO A 194 18.63 -15.34 21.05
C PRO A 194 19.20 -15.32 22.46
N GLY A 195 18.61 -14.51 23.35
CA GLY A 195 19.06 -14.39 24.73
C GLY A 195 20.36 -13.62 24.90
N ASN A 196 20.74 -12.80 23.92
CA ASN A 196 21.86 -11.86 24.04
C ASN A 196 21.41 -10.43 23.76
N SER A 197 22.29 -9.49 24.08
CA SER A 197 22.17 -8.08 23.75
C SER A 197 23.44 -7.59 23.05
N VAL A 198 23.35 -6.43 22.42
CA VAL A 198 24.52 -5.69 21.97
C VAL A 198 24.31 -4.21 22.22
N THR A 199 25.39 -3.53 22.65
CA THR A 199 25.44 -2.08 22.80
C THR A 199 26.29 -1.44 21.72
N TYR A 200 25.88 -0.27 21.27
CA TYR A 200 26.55 0.46 20.19
C TYR A 200 26.30 1.98 20.34
N GLU A 201 27.21 2.78 19.81
CA GLU A 201 27.09 4.25 19.80
C GLU A 201 26.68 4.72 18.41
N VAL A 202 25.83 5.76 18.37
CA VAL A 202 25.28 6.32 17.12
C VAL A 202 25.34 7.83 17.23
N ARG A 203 25.91 8.50 16.23
CA ARG A 203 26.00 9.96 16.20
C ARG A 203 24.70 10.57 15.68
N LYS A 204 24.44 11.82 16.07
CA LYS A 204 23.32 12.58 15.53
C LYS A 204 23.30 12.55 14.01
N GLY A 205 22.16 12.17 13.43
CA GLY A 205 21.92 12.12 12.00
C GLY A 205 22.17 10.74 11.37
N GLU A 206 22.92 9.86 12.03
CA GLU A 206 23.12 8.46 11.61
C GLU A 206 21.84 7.63 11.79
N TYR A 207 21.81 6.47 11.16
CA TYR A 207 20.64 5.59 11.14
C TYR A 207 20.90 4.29 11.90
N ILE A 208 19.84 3.72 12.45
CA ILE A 208 19.82 2.43 13.14
C ILE A 208 18.78 1.56 12.46
N GLN A 209 19.18 0.40 11.93
CA GLN A 209 18.27 -0.61 11.45
C GLN A 209 18.23 -1.78 12.43
N ILE A 210 17.04 -2.13 12.88
CA ILE A 210 16.78 -3.35 13.66
C ILE A 210 15.91 -4.23 12.79
N LEU A 211 16.43 -5.40 12.43
CA LEU A 211 15.87 -6.30 11.43
C LEU A 211 15.63 -7.67 12.05
N ASP A 212 14.42 -8.18 11.85
CA ASP A 212 14.03 -9.54 12.16
C ASP A 212 14.43 -10.46 11.00
N VAL A 213 15.40 -11.33 11.23
CA VAL A 213 16.03 -12.14 10.18
C VAL A 213 15.07 -13.20 9.67
N LYS A 214 14.36 -13.88 10.57
CA LYS A 214 13.56 -15.07 10.26
C LYS A 214 12.05 -14.87 10.44
N GLY A 215 11.65 -13.66 10.81
CA GLY A 215 10.28 -13.36 11.15
C GLY A 215 9.97 -13.82 12.57
N ARG A 216 8.95 -13.18 13.12
CA ARG A 216 8.43 -13.35 14.46
C ARG A 216 9.36 -13.01 15.62
N GLU A 217 10.66 -12.77 15.43
CA GLU A 217 11.57 -12.43 16.52
C GLU A 217 11.34 -11.02 17.03
N CYS A 218 11.36 -10.85 18.35
CA CYS A 218 11.18 -9.57 19.00
C CYS A 218 12.52 -8.98 19.47
N SER A 219 12.65 -7.67 19.36
CA SER A 219 13.83 -6.94 19.82
C SER A 219 13.43 -5.85 20.79
N ASP A 220 13.93 -5.93 22.02
CA ASP A 220 13.81 -4.84 22.98
C ASP A 220 14.92 -3.81 22.67
N PHE A 221 14.52 -2.59 22.39
CA PHE A 221 15.41 -1.49 22.04
C PHE A 221 15.34 -0.36 23.06
N GLN A 222 16.51 0.15 23.43
CA GLN A 222 16.63 1.33 24.29
C GLN A 222 17.76 2.24 23.81
N ALA A 223 17.58 3.55 23.96
CA ALA A 223 18.59 4.55 23.60
C ALA A 223 18.68 5.62 24.68
N PHE A 224 19.89 6.14 24.89
CA PHE A 224 20.20 7.14 25.89
C PHE A 224 20.91 8.33 25.24
N GLY A 225 20.57 9.55 25.62
CA GLY A 225 21.32 10.73 25.19
C GLY A 225 22.75 10.72 25.74
N ARG A 226 23.76 10.63 24.88
CA ARG A 226 25.19 10.54 25.28
C ARG A 226 25.60 11.72 26.16
N ARG A 227 25.18 12.93 25.79
CA ARG A 227 25.48 14.16 26.55
C ARG A 227 24.86 14.15 27.95
N ALA A 228 23.74 13.46 28.15
CA ALA A 228 23.14 13.29 29.47
C ALA A 228 23.94 12.27 30.29
N LEU A 229 24.32 11.15 29.67
CA LEU A 229 25.19 10.14 30.29
C LEU A 229 26.55 10.71 30.72
N ASP A 230 27.18 11.56 29.90
CA ASP A 230 28.45 12.22 30.26
C ASP A 230 28.32 13.12 31.51
N LYS A 231 27.10 13.52 31.88
CA LYS A 231 26.78 14.26 33.11
C LYS A 231 26.31 13.37 34.26
N GLY A 232 26.33 12.04 34.09
CA GLY A 232 25.77 11.07 35.03
C GLY A 232 24.24 11.09 35.11
N ILE A 233 23.57 11.60 34.08
CA ILE A 233 22.11 11.66 34.01
C ILE A 233 21.62 10.61 33.01
N GLU A 234 20.99 9.56 33.52
CA GLU A 234 20.35 8.55 32.68
C GLU A 234 19.03 9.11 32.13
N ARG A 235 19.00 9.35 30.81
CA ARG A 235 17.80 9.76 30.05
C ARG A 235 17.64 8.87 28.84
N GLU A 236 16.98 7.76 29.10
CA GLU A 236 16.53 6.79 28.13
C GLU A 236 15.22 7.19 27.44
N ILE A 237 14.81 6.45 26.42
CA ILE A 237 13.46 6.52 25.87
C ILE A 237 12.46 6.15 26.96
N ASP A 238 11.45 7.00 27.12
CA ASP A 238 10.31 6.80 27.98
C ASP A 238 9.05 6.55 27.13
N PRO A 239 8.51 5.32 27.14
CA PRO A 239 7.31 4.98 26.37
C PRO A 239 6.08 5.79 26.77
N THR A 240 5.94 6.16 28.05
CA THR A 240 4.80 6.95 28.55
C THR A 240 4.79 8.35 27.96
N THR A 241 5.92 9.04 27.97
CA THR A 241 6.09 10.37 27.37
C THR A 241 5.94 10.29 25.87
N THR A 242 6.50 9.24 25.25
CA THR A 242 6.34 8.99 23.82
C THR A 242 4.86 8.90 23.41
N ARG A 243 4.07 8.01 24.04
CA ARG A 243 2.63 7.91 23.74
C ARG A 243 1.89 9.22 24.01
N SER A 244 2.25 9.91 25.09
CA SER A 244 1.61 11.18 25.48
C SER A 244 1.83 12.29 24.45
N LEU A 245 3.04 12.38 23.89
CA LEU A 245 3.40 13.42 22.91
C LEU A 245 2.99 13.04 21.47
N MET A 246 3.01 11.75 21.14
CA MET A 246 2.66 11.28 19.79
C MET A 246 1.16 11.06 19.61
N GLY A 247 0.39 10.90 20.69
CA GLY A 247 -1.04 10.59 20.62
C GLY A 247 -1.33 9.24 19.95
N SER A 248 -0.34 8.36 19.88
CA SER A 248 -0.40 7.04 19.24
C SER A 248 0.22 6.00 20.16
N LEU A 249 -0.27 4.76 20.08
CA LEU A 249 0.28 3.64 20.85
C LEU A 249 1.72 3.31 20.44
N TYR A 250 2.06 3.51 19.17
CA TYR A 250 3.41 3.38 18.64
C TYR A 250 3.64 4.47 17.58
N PRO A 251 4.79 5.18 17.61
CA PRO A 251 5.15 6.11 16.55
C PRO A 251 5.20 5.42 15.18
N ARG A 252 5.00 6.18 14.10
CA ARG A 252 5.08 5.69 12.72
C ARG A 252 5.82 6.69 11.82
N PRO A 253 6.43 6.25 10.71
CA PRO A 253 6.99 7.16 9.71
C PRO A 253 6.01 8.28 9.34
N GLY A 254 6.44 9.54 9.43
CA GLY A 254 5.58 10.70 9.19
C GLY A 254 5.76 11.78 10.25
N ILE A 255 4.66 12.47 10.60
CA ILE A 255 4.66 13.58 11.57
C ILE A 255 4.83 13.07 13.01
N PHE A 256 4.18 11.97 13.37
CA PHE A 256 4.18 11.37 14.71
C PHE A 256 5.16 10.19 14.80
N SER A 257 6.45 10.47 14.53
CA SER A 257 7.49 9.45 14.31
C SER A 257 8.53 9.34 15.41
N LYS A 258 8.45 10.11 16.50
CA LYS A 258 9.56 10.28 17.45
C LYS A 258 9.37 9.51 18.75
N TYR A 259 10.48 9.06 19.31
CA TYR A 259 10.59 8.55 20.67
C TYR A 259 11.29 9.57 21.57
N TRP A 260 10.78 9.70 22.79
CA TRP A 260 11.08 10.82 23.68
C TRP A 260 11.59 10.32 25.02
N THR A 261 12.44 11.12 25.67
CA THR A 261 12.82 10.93 27.07
C THR A 261 11.72 11.43 28.01
N VAL A 262 11.83 11.12 29.31
CA VAL A 262 10.96 11.69 30.35
C VAL A 262 11.00 13.22 30.42
N ASP A 263 12.10 13.83 29.98
CA ASP A 263 12.27 15.29 29.90
C ASP A 263 11.69 15.88 28.59
N GLN A 264 10.98 15.08 27.80
CA GLN A 264 10.41 15.47 26.51
C GLN A 264 11.47 15.91 25.48
N GLU A 265 12.67 15.33 25.57
CA GLU A 265 13.71 15.47 24.54
C GLU A 265 13.64 14.28 23.55
N PRO A 266 13.64 14.52 22.23
CA PRO A 266 13.51 13.44 21.26
C PRO A 266 14.87 12.77 21.01
N LEU A 267 14.94 11.44 21.05
CA LEU A 267 16.17 10.68 20.84
C LEU A 267 16.29 10.13 19.43
N VAL A 268 15.22 9.52 18.92
CA VAL A 268 15.18 8.90 17.59
C VAL A 268 13.86 9.21 16.89
N GLU A 269 13.88 9.23 15.55
CA GLU A 269 12.68 9.23 14.70
C GLU A 269 12.61 7.97 13.85
N ILE A 270 11.41 7.40 13.68
CA ILE A 270 11.17 6.31 12.73
C ILE A 270 11.14 6.88 11.32
N VAL A 271 12.02 6.34 10.48
CA VAL A 271 12.11 6.66 9.05
C VAL A 271 11.41 5.59 8.23
N ARG A 272 11.61 4.31 8.56
CA ARG A 272 10.91 3.19 7.93
C ARG A 272 10.42 2.19 8.96
N ASP A 273 9.26 1.60 8.68
CA ASP A 273 8.71 0.49 9.46
C ASP A 273 7.99 -0.45 8.50
N THR A 274 8.48 -1.68 8.35
CA THR A 274 7.90 -2.67 7.44
C THR A 274 6.90 -3.62 8.10
N CYS A 275 6.75 -3.55 9.43
CA CYS A 275 5.88 -4.42 10.22
C CYS A 275 4.60 -3.69 10.65
N GLY A 276 4.71 -2.46 11.18
CA GLY A 276 3.58 -1.66 11.64
C GLY A 276 2.96 -2.12 12.97
N ARG A 277 3.54 -3.12 13.64
CA ARG A 277 3.05 -3.69 14.90
C ARG A 277 4.20 -3.88 15.89
N HIS A 278 4.14 -3.15 16.99
CA HIS A 278 5.17 -3.11 18.03
C HIS A 278 4.53 -2.95 19.40
N ASP A 279 5.32 -3.14 20.46
CA ASP A 279 4.92 -2.87 21.83
C ASP A 279 5.70 -1.70 22.44
N THR A 280 4.94 -0.86 23.16
CA THR A 280 5.48 0.21 24.00
C THR A 280 4.88 0.17 25.41
N PHE A 281 4.06 -0.82 25.74
CA PHE A 281 3.40 -0.96 27.03
C PHE A 281 4.21 -1.82 28.00
N GLY A 282 4.75 -2.93 27.51
CA GLY A 282 5.47 -3.91 28.30
C GLY A 282 6.88 -3.46 28.70
N LEU A 283 7.44 -4.19 29.66
CA LEU A 283 8.88 -4.16 29.92
C LEU A 283 9.55 -5.20 29.01
N ALA A 284 10.84 -5.01 28.74
CA ALA A 284 11.67 -6.12 28.27
C ALA A 284 11.56 -7.30 29.25
N CYS A 285 11.62 -8.54 28.76
CA CYS A 285 11.41 -9.69 29.64
C CYS A 285 12.41 -9.68 30.82
N THR A 286 11.97 -10.20 31.97
CA THR A 286 12.68 -10.09 33.25
C THR A 286 12.83 -11.46 33.90
N ALA A 287 13.81 -11.62 34.81
CA ALA A 287 13.93 -12.84 35.61
C ALA A 287 12.62 -13.15 36.36
N ARG A 288 11.99 -12.12 36.96
CA ARG A 288 10.74 -12.26 37.70
C ARG A 288 9.58 -12.75 36.83
N TYR A 289 9.50 -12.28 35.59
CA TYR A 289 8.48 -12.73 34.63
C TYR A 289 8.51 -14.25 34.46
N TYR A 290 9.69 -14.82 34.24
CA TYR A 290 9.89 -16.26 34.08
C TYR A 290 9.75 -17.02 35.41
N GLU A 291 10.27 -16.50 36.51
CA GLU A 291 10.17 -17.10 37.84
C GLU A 291 8.72 -17.27 38.30
N ASP A 292 7.89 -16.23 38.13
CA ASP A 292 6.47 -16.25 38.50
C ASP A 292 5.66 -17.26 37.63
N MET A 293 6.17 -17.61 36.44
CA MET A 293 5.63 -18.68 35.59
C MET A 293 6.20 -20.07 35.89
N GLY A 294 7.19 -20.18 36.78
CA GLY A 294 7.82 -21.45 37.16
C GLY A 294 9.07 -21.82 36.37
N TYR A 295 9.72 -20.86 35.70
CA TYR A 295 10.96 -21.03 34.94
C TYR A 295 12.15 -20.28 35.60
N PRO A 296 12.60 -20.71 36.80
CA PRO A 296 13.70 -20.04 37.49
C PRO A 296 15.02 -20.17 36.72
N GLY A 297 15.78 -19.08 36.63
CA GLY A 297 17.07 -19.04 35.94
C GLY A 297 16.99 -18.92 34.42
N HIS A 298 15.79 -18.69 33.86
CA HIS A 298 15.62 -18.40 32.44
C HIS A 298 16.36 -17.10 32.05
N VAL A 299 17.07 -17.12 30.92
CA VAL A 299 17.75 -15.94 30.37
C VAL A 299 16.71 -14.88 30.01
N ASN A 300 17.01 -13.60 30.22
CA ASN A 300 16.07 -12.53 29.95
C ASN A 300 16.77 -11.26 29.47
N CYS A 301 16.04 -10.47 28.69
CA CYS A 301 16.54 -9.27 28.05
C CYS A 301 16.95 -8.19 29.06
N SER A 302 16.23 -8.05 30.17
CA SER A 302 16.56 -7.02 31.15
C SER A 302 17.91 -7.24 31.82
N ASP A 303 18.23 -8.48 32.19
CA ASP A 303 19.54 -8.84 32.76
C ASP A 303 20.66 -8.74 31.73
N ASN A 304 20.39 -9.11 30.47
CA ASN A 304 21.32 -8.95 29.37
C ASN A 304 21.65 -7.46 29.13
N MET A 305 20.63 -6.61 29.06
CA MET A 305 20.80 -5.15 28.98
C MET A 305 21.59 -4.61 30.16
N ASN A 306 21.31 -5.05 31.40
CA ASN A 306 22.07 -4.63 32.57
C ASN A 306 23.56 -4.97 32.45
N ALA A 307 23.90 -6.19 32.01
CA ALA A 307 25.27 -6.62 31.83
C ALA A 307 26.00 -5.80 30.76
N ASP A 308 25.35 -5.54 29.63
CA ASP A 308 25.94 -4.80 28.53
C ASP A 308 26.07 -3.31 28.80
N LEU A 309 25.04 -2.69 29.37
CA LEU A 309 25.01 -1.25 29.67
C LEU A 309 25.94 -0.86 30.84
N ALA A 310 26.37 -1.82 31.67
CA ALA A 310 27.33 -1.58 32.75
C ALA A 310 28.64 -0.95 32.26
N ARG A 311 29.05 -1.22 31.01
CA ARG A 311 30.25 -0.61 30.41
C ARG A 311 30.15 0.91 30.19
N PHE A 312 28.94 1.46 30.29
CA PHE A 312 28.65 2.89 30.20
C PHE A 312 28.26 3.50 31.55
N ASP A 313 28.55 2.81 32.66
CA ASP A 313 28.20 3.21 34.03
C ASP A 313 26.69 3.46 34.25
N ILE A 314 25.84 2.82 33.42
CA ILE A 314 24.38 2.88 33.54
C ILE A 314 23.92 1.92 34.63
N ARG A 315 23.08 2.39 35.55
CA ARG A 315 22.62 1.56 36.67
C ARG A 315 21.67 0.45 36.21
N PRO A 316 21.79 -0.76 36.80
CA PRO A 316 20.91 -1.87 36.47
C PRO A 316 19.47 -1.57 36.91
N ARG A 317 18.50 -2.10 36.16
CA ARG A 317 17.05 -2.02 36.43
C ARG A 317 16.46 -3.42 36.56
N GLY A 318 15.43 -3.59 37.39
CA GLY A 318 14.72 -4.86 37.52
C GLY A 318 13.85 -5.22 36.31
N GLY A 319 13.58 -4.25 35.45
CA GLY A 319 12.96 -4.42 34.14
C GLY A 319 13.09 -3.13 33.35
N TRP A 320 13.35 -3.24 32.05
CA TRP A 320 13.58 -2.07 31.18
C TRP A 320 12.31 -1.65 30.46
N PRO A 321 11.88 -0.37 30.53
CA PRO A 321 10.81 0.17 29.70
C PRO A 321 11.33 0.42 28.29
N ALA A 322 11.55 -0.65 27.53
CA ALA A 322 12.09 -0.62 26.19
C ALA A 322 10.98 -0.42 25.14
N ILE A 323 11.41 -0.12 23.91
CA ILE A 323 10.55 -0.29 22.73
C ILE A 323 10.73 -1.72 22.28
N ASN A 324 9.66 -2.51 22.36
CA ASN A 324 9.70 -3.92 21.99
C ASN A 324 9.26 -4.03 20.53
N PHE A 325 10.23 -3.89 19.62
CA PHE A 325 9.97 -4.00 18.19
C PHE A 325 9.49 -5.40 17.83
N PHE A 326 8.57 -5.44 16.87
CA PHE A 326 7.85 -6.61 16.36
C PHE A 326 6.89 -7.31 17.34
N PHE A 327 7.00 -7.04 18.63
CA PHE A 327 6.16 -7.64 19.66
C PHE A 327 4.68 -7.23 19.51
N ASN A 328 3.78 -8.21 19.48
CA ASN A 328 2.36 -7.99 19.21
C ASN A 328 1.53 -7.93 20.50
N THR A 329 1.51 -6.76 21.12
CA THR A 329 0.66 -6.48 22.30
C THR A 329 -0.70 -5.92 21.88
N MET A 330 -1.75 -6.32 22.61
CA MET A 330 -3.14 -5.87 22.44
C MET A 330 -3.68 -5.31 23.75
N LEU A 331 -4.54 -4.30 23.65
CA LEU A 331 -5.41 -3.86 24.74
C LEU A 331 -6.84 -4.10 24.28
N ASP A 332 -7.59 -4.91 25.02
CA ASP A 332 -8.95 -5.27 24.66
C ASP A 332 -10.00 -4.36 25.34
N GLU A 333 -11.27 -4.58 24.99
CA GLU A 333 -12.43 -3.88 25.53
C GLU A 333 -12.64 -4.10 27.04
N THR A 334 -12.00 -5.13 27.63
CA THR A 334 -12.01 -5.39 29.06
C THR A 334 -10.92 -4.63 29.82
N ASN A 335 -10.13 -3.84 29.10
CA ASN A 335 -8.92 -3.14 29.58
C ASN A 335 -7.80 -4.11 29.99
N ALA A 336 -7.80 -5.34 29.44
CA ALA A 336 -6.72 -6.29 29.66
C ALA A 336 -5.62 -6.11 28.61
N ILE A 337 -4.36 -6.20 29.06
CA ILE A 337 -3.21 -6.33 28.16
C ILE A 337 -3.07 -7.80 27.82
N SER A 338 -3.04 -8.12 26.52
CA SER A 338 -2.76 -9.44 25.98
C SER A 338 -1.66 -9.37 24.93
N MET A 339 -1.18 -10.53 24.50
CA MET A 339 -0.17 -10.67 23.46
C MET A 339 -0.45 -11.89 22.61
N ASP A 340 0.07 -11.90 21.39
CA ASP A 340 -0.04 -13.00 20.44
C ASP A 340 1.20 -13.05 19.56
N ASP A 341 1.24 -14.01 18.63
CA ASP A 341 2.32 -14.17 17.65
C ASP A 341 2.66 -12.82 16.99
N PRO A 342 3.96 -12.45 16.95
CA PRO A 342 4.42 -11.27 16.23
C PRO A 342 4.06 -11.28 14.75
N TRP A 343 3.81 -10.09 14.20
CA TRP A 343 3.42 -9.91 12.79
C TRP A 343 4.60 -9.91 11.83
N SER A 344 5.82 -9.75 12.35
CA SER A 344 7.03 -9.64 11.56
C SER A 344 7.28 -10.89 10.73
N ARG A 345 7.78 -10.66 9.53
CA ARG A 345 8.15 -11.66 8.54
C ARG A 345 9.67 -11.63 8.34
N PRO A 346 10.28 -12.69 7.76
CA PRO A 346 11.69 -12.67 7.44
C PRO A 346 12.09 -11.39 6.67
N GLY A 347 13.06 -10.67 7.21
CA GLY A 347 13.58 -9.42 6.64
C GLY A 347 12.78 -8.16 6.99
N ASP A 348 11.71 -8.25 7.79
CA ASP A 348 11.06 -7.04 8.31
C ASP A 348 12.00 -6.26 9.22
N TYR A 349 11.93 -4.93 9.13
CA TYR A 349 12.82 -4.06 9.88
C TYR A 349 12.15 -2.73 10.25
N VAL A 350 12.72 -2.11 11.28
CA VAL A 350 12.54 -0.69 11.57
C VAL A 350 13.84 0.05 11.30
N LEU A 351 13.74 1.22 10.66
CA LEU A 351 14.87 2.12 10.42
C LEU A 351 14.62 3.41 11.18
N LEU A 352 15.49 3.71 12.12
CA LEU A 352 15.47 4.88 12.97
C LEU A 352 16.56 5.86 12.54
N ARG A 353 16.35 7.16 12.78
CA ARG A 353 17.39 8.19 12.67
C ARG A 353 17.65 8.80 14.03
N ALA A 354 18.92 8.90 14.41
CA ALA A 354 19.35 9.53 15.65
C ALA A 354 19.17 11.05 15.58
N LEU A 355 18.48 11.62 16.57
CA LEU A 355 18.25 13.08 16.69
C LEU A 355 19.24 13.78 17.63
N SER A 356 20.02 12.98 18.38
CA SER A 356 21.15 13.38 19.21
C SER A 356 22.24 12.31 19.15
N ASP A 357 23.37 12.50 19.82
CA ASP A 357 24.37 11.43 19.98
C ASP A 357 23.86 10.44 21.03
N LEU A 358 23.88 9.15 20.72
CA LEU A 358 23.21 8.10 21.47
C LEU A 358 24.16 6.98 21.89
N VAL A 359 23.88 6.41 23.05
CA VAL A 359 24.25 5.03 23.39
C VAL A 359 22.98 4.18 23.25
N CYS A 360 23.05 3.11 22.48
CA CYS A 360 21.92 2.24 22.17
C CYS A 360 22.18 0.82 22.66
N VAL A 361 21.10 0.09 22.95
CA VAL A 361 21.10 -1.35 23.19
C VAL A 361 19.93 -1.99 22.45
N SER A 362 20.18 -3.15 21.86
CA SER A 362 19.18 -4.02 21.24
C SER A 362 19.36 -5.44 21.74
N THR A 363 18.27 -6.21 21.79
CA THR A 363 18.25 -7.62 22.18
C THR A 363 17.71 -8.51 21.07
N ALA A 364 18.01 -9.81 21.15
CA ALA A 364 17.17 -10.85 20.57
C ALA A 364 16.51 -11.60 21.73
N CYS A 365 15.19 -11.56 21.81
CA CYS A 365 14.43 -11.99 22.97
C CYS A 365 14.51 -13.52 23.14
N PRO A 366 14.89 -14.05 24.32
CA PRO A 366 14.95 -15.49 24.54
C PRO A 366 13.58 -16.12 24.81
N CYS A 367 12.48 -15.37 24.81
CA CYS A 367 11.19 -15.88 25.27
C CYS A 367 10.65 -17.00 24.37
N ASP A 368 10.44 -18.18 24.96
CA ASP A 368 9.89 -19.37 24.30
C ASP A 368 8.73 -20.01 25.09
N VAL A 369 8.27 -19.37 26.16
CA VAL A 369 7.25 -19.90 27.09
C VAL A 369 5.84 -19.39 26.79
N ASP A 370 5.71 -18.39 25.93
CA ASP A 370 4.48 -17.72 25.54
C ASP A 370 4.55 -17.34 24.03
N PRO A 371 3.51 -16.73 23.42
CA PRO A 371 3.49 -16.41 21.99
C PRO A 371 4.59 -15.46 21.51
N ALA A 372 5.34 -14.81 22.41
CA ALA A 372 6.55 -14.09 22.04
C ALA A 372 7.45 -14.97 21.16
N ASN A 373 8.01 -14.36 20.11
CA ASN A 373 8.88 -15.07 19.15
C ASN A 373 8.22 -16.28 18.45
N GLY A 374 6.90 -16.44 18.53
CA GLY A 374 6.20 -17.64 18.06
C GLY A 374 6.72 -18.93 18.68
N TRP A 375 7.10 -18.91 19.97
CA TRP A 375 7.72 -20.03 20.71
C TRP A 375 9.04 -20.57 20.13
N ASN A 376 9.68 -19.84 19.22
CA ASN A 376 10.93 -20.26 18.61
C ASN A 376 11.84 -19.03 18.44
N PRO A 377 12.56 -18.61 19.49
CA PRO A 377 13.52 -17.51 19.43
C PRO A 377 14.52 -17.67 18.29
N THR A 378 14.74 -16.59 17.56
CA THR A 378 15.72 -16.47 16.47
C THR A 378 16.56 -15.20 16.61
N ASP A 379 17.34 -14.88 15.58
CA ASP A 379 18.31 -13.79 15.60
C ASP A 379 17.74 -12.46 15.12
N ILE A 380 18.24 -11.38 15.73
CA ILE A 380 18.02 -9.99 15.30
C ILE A 380 19.30 -9.46 14.66
N GLN A 381 19.19 -8.82 13.50
CA GLN A 381 20.29 -8.09 12.89
C GLN A 381 20.19 -6.61 13.23
N VAL A 382 21.27 -6.03 13.75
CA VAL A 382 21.40 -4.59 13.97
C VAL A 382 22.47 -4.01 13.06
N ARG A 383 22.11 -2.95 12.33
CA ARG A 383 23.01 -2.20 11.46
C ARG A 383 22.95 -0.72 11.74
N THR A 384 24.07 -0.01 11.57
CA THR A 384 24.07 1.46 11.55
C THR A 384 24.60 1.99 10.22
N TYR A 385 24.09 3.15 9.82
CA TYR A 385 24.45 3.79 8.55
C TYR A 385 24.82 5.26 8.75
N GLY A 386 25.72 5.75 7.90
CA GLY A 386 26.24 7.11 7.98
C GLY A 386 25.16 8.18 7.81
N ALA A 387 25.38 9.36 8.40
CA ALA A 387 24.44 10.49 8.33
C ALA A 387 24.24 11.09 6.93
N ASN A 388 25.11 10.74 5.98
CA ASN A 388 25.04 11.17 4.59
C ASN A 388 24.21 10.22 3.71
N GLU A 389 23.78 9.07 4.25
CA GLU A 389 22.89 8.16 3.53
C GLU A 389 21.48 8.75 3.42
N GLU A 390 20.84 8.55 2.27
CA GLU A 390 19.48 9.02 2.03
C GLU A 390 18.49 7.85 1.97
N PHE A 391 17.70 7.71 3.02
CA PHE A 391 16.60 6.75 3.07
C PHE A 391 15.25 7.47 2.97
N SER A 392 14.41 7.05 2.02
CA SER A 392 13.03 7.52 1.94
C SER A 392 12.23 7.11 3.17
N ARG A 393 11.29 7.98 3.59
CA ARG A 393 10.30 7.60 4.59
C ARG A 393 9.34 6.56 4.01
N SER A 394 9.02 5.52 4.77
CA SER A 394 8.19 4.42 4.28
C SER A 394 7.47 3.66 5.40
N VAL A 395 6.19 3.42 5.23
CA VAL A 395 5.43 2.37 5.91
C VAL A 395 5.35 1.16 4.97
N GLY A 396 5.62 -0.03 5.48
CA GLY A 396 5.57 -1.26 4.68
C GLY A 396 4.15 -1.53 4.17
N TYR A 397 4.02 -1.70 2.86
CA TYR A 397 2.76 -2.03 2.21
C TYR A 397 2.81 -3.43 1.61
N ARG A 398 1.72 -4.19 1.71
CA ARG A 398 1.58 -5.52 1.10
C ARG A 398 0.22 -5.59 0.41
N LYS A 399 0.24 -5.93 -0.89
CA LYS A 399 -0.98 -6.06 -1.71
C LYS A 399 -1.86 -7.27 -1.36
N SER A 400 -1.28 -8.30 -0.75
CA SER A 400 -1.99 -9.47 -0.21
C SER A 400 -1.24 -10.02 1.00
N ALA A 401 -1.84 -10.98 1.70
CA ALA A 401 -1.17 -11.64 2.81
C ALA A 401 0.16 -12.28 2.36
N GLU A 402 0.23 -12.90 1.20
CA GLU A 402 1.40 -13.63 0.65
C GLU A 402 2.42 -12.74 -0.06
N ALA A 403 2.10 -11.46 -0.26
CA ALA A 403 2.95 -10.53 -0.99
C ALA A 403 4.19 -10.11 -0.18
N ASP A 404 5.24 -9.77 -0.92
CA ASP A 404 6.41 -9.11 -0.36
C ASP A 404 6.07 -7.69 0.09
N VAL A 405 6.86 -7.20 1.05
CA VAL A 405 6.72 -5.81 1.50
C VAL A 405 7.28 -4.87 0.46
N GLU A 406 6.51 -3.83 0.17
CA GLU A 406 6.90 -2.73 -0.69
C GLU A 406 7.05 -1.45 0.13
N GLU A 407 8.04 -0.63 -0.22
CA GLU A 407 8.22 0.68 0.39
C GLU A 407 7.08 1.63 -0.06
N THR A 408 6.62 2.52 0.83
CA THR A 408 5.70 3.60 0.46
C THR A 408 6.37 4.50 -0.58
N ARG A 409 5.68 4.73 -1.70
CA ARG A 409 6.21 5.44 -2.84
C ARG A 409 5.64 6.86 -2.92
N LYS A 410 6.37 7.72 -3.64
CA LYS A 410 5.86 9.00 -4.10
C LYS A 410 5.13 8.79 -5.42
N THR A 411 4.02 9.48 -5.63
CA THR A 411 3.44 9.65 -6.96
C THR A 411 4.32 10.61 -7.78
N ALA A 412 4.12 10.68 -9.10
CA ALA A 412 4.84 11.65 -9.93
C ALA A 412 4.36 13.10 -9.71
N PHE A 413 3.18 13.28 -9.11
CA PHE A 413 2.69 14.60 -8.70
C PHE A 413 3.13 14.99 -7.29
N HIS A 414 3.74 14.08 -6.51
CA HIS A 414 4.12 14.32 -5.13
C HIS A 414 4.94 15.59 -4.96
N ASP A 415 6.01 15.76 -5.74
CA ASP A 415 6.88 16.94 -5.63
C ASP A 415 6.17 18.22 -6.11
N CYS A 416 5.12 18.13 -6.94
CA CYS A 416 4.26 19.27 -7.28
C CYS A 416 3.44 19.71 -6.07
N PHE A 417 2.76 18.78 -5.39
CA PHE A 417 1.97 19.07 -4.19
C PHE A 417 2.83 19.44 -2.99
N ALA A 418 4.06 18.90 -2.89
CA ALA A 418 5.01 19.23 -1.83
C ALA A 418 5.47 20.70 -1.86
N ARG A 419 5.27 21.41 -3.00
CA ARG A 419 5.44 22.88 -3.08
C ARG A 419 4.43 23.64 -2.20
N HIS A 420 3.31 23.00 -1.85
CA HIS A 420 2.16 23.62 -1.17
C HIS A 420 1.88 23.03 0.22
N THR A 421 2.45 21.88 0.56
CA THR A 421 2.29 21.26 1.88
C THR A 421 3.46 20.36 2.27
N ARG A 422 3.56 20.10 3.57
CA ARG A 422 4.39 19.06 4.17
C ARG A 422 3.57 17.97 4.87
N ASP A 423 2.25 18.13 4.92
CA ASP A 423 1.33 17.21 5.59
C ASP A 423 0.90 16.11 4.63
N PHE A 424 1.65 15.00 4.66
CA PHE A 424 1.39 13.80 3.88
C PHE A 424 1.03 12.65 4.82
N VAL A 425 0.07 11.84 4.39
CA VAL A 425 -0.32 10.58 5.04
C VAL A 425 -0.10 9.42 4.08
N GLU A 426 0.07 8.23 4.63
CA GLU A 426 0.18 7.00 3.85
C GLU A 426 -1.21 6.54 3.41
N TYR A 427 -1.33 6.14 2.14
CA TYR A 427 -2.54 5.61 1.55
C TYR A 427 -2.19 4.48 0.57
N ASN A 428 -2.38 3.23 1.00
CA ASN A 428 -2.17 2.02 0.20
C ASN A 428 -0.83 2.03 -0.57
N GLY A 429 0.28 2.21 0.13
CA GLY A 429 1.64 2.23 -0.42
C GLY A 429 2.06 3.54 -1.06
N TYR A 430 1.29 4.63 -0.92
CA TYR A 430 1.63 5.94 -1.47
C TYR A 430 1.54 7.09 -0.46
N TRP A 431 2.39 8.10 -0.63
CA TRP A 431 2.31 9.36 0.14
C TRP A 431 1.35 10.35 -0.53
N LEU A 432 0.24 10.67 0.13
CA LEU A 432 -0.77 11.64 -0.34
C LEU A 432 -0.91 12.87 0.57
N PRO A 433 -1.20 14.05 0.00
CA PRO A 433 -1.50 15.26 0.78
C PRO A 433 -2.76 15.08 1.64
N ASN A 434 -2.64 15.33 2.95
CA ASN A 434 -3.79 15.30 3.85
C ASN A 434 -4.48 16.66 3.95
N THR A 435 -3.69 17.72 4.15
CA THR A 435 -4.14 19.13 4.22
C THR A 435 -3.04 20.03 3.64
N PHE A 436 -3.38 21.21 3.12
CA PHE A 436 -2.44 22.21 2.61
C PHE A 436 -2.25 23.35 3.60
N THR A 437 -1.01 23.56 4.08
CA THR A 437 -0.71 24.53 5.15
C THR A 437 -1.13 25.97 4.82
N GLY A 438 -1.15 26.35 3.54
CA GLY A 438 -1.56 27.69 3.11
C GLY A 438 -3.08 27.94 3.06
N HIS A 439 -3.89 26.89 3.16
CA HIS A 439 -5.36 26.96 2.98
C HIS A 439 -6.11 26.34 4.17
N GLY A 440 -5.69 25.14 4.60
CA GLY A 440 -6.42 24.32 5.56
C GLY A 440 -7.69 23.70 4.93
N ALA A 441 -8.18 22.62 5.54
CA ALA A 441 -9.24 21.81 4.96
C ALA A 441 -10.55 22.58 4.65
N ILE A 442 -10.86 23.64 5.40
CA ILE A 442 -12.08 24.45 5.18
C ILE A 442 -11.95 25.35 3.94
N GLU A 443 -10.80 25.98 3.71
CA GLU A 443 -10.61 26.81 2.52
C GLU A 443 -10.53 25.95 1.26
N GLU A 444 -9.85 24.80 1.34
CA GLU A 444 -9.82 23.79 0.28
C GLU A 444 -11.24 23.32 -0.11
N TYR A 445 -12.08 23.06 0.89
CA TYR A 445 -13.49 22.73 0.71
C TYR A 445 -14.26 23.82 -0.06
N TRP A 446 -14.12 25.08 0.35
CA TRP A 446 -14.80 26.19 -0.32
C TRP A 446 -14.29 26.41 -1.74
N ALA A 447 -13.00 26.19 -1.99
CA ALA A 447 -12.46 26.25 -3.34
C ALA A 447 -13.14 25.25 -4.29
N VAL A 448 -13.42 24.02 -3.86
CA VAL A 448 -14.18 23.06 -4.67
C VAL A 448 -15.64 23.50 -4.86
N ARG A 449 -16.29 23.97 -3.79
CA ARG A 449 -17.71 24.38 -3.83
C ARG A 449 -17.95 25.68 -4.61
N GLU A 450 -16.98 26.57 -4.70
CA GLU A 450 -17.18 27.90 -5.28
C GLU A 450 -16.38 28.14 -6.54
N GLN A 451 -15.24 27.47 -6.68
CA GLN A 451 -14.24 27.71 -7.72
C GLN A 451 -13.84 26.38 -8.39
N ALA A 452 -12.57 26.00 -8.28
CA ALA A 452 -12.05 24.70 -8.64
C ALA A 452 -10.90 24.30 -7.69
N ALA A 453 -10.64 23.00 -7.58
CA ALA A 453 -9.47 22.46 -6.91
C ALA A 453 -8.84 21.30 -7.68
N ILE A 454 -7.55 21.06 -7.42
CA ILE A 454 -6.76 19.95 -7.99
C ILE A 454 -6.31 18.98 -6.89
N MET A 455 -6.47 17.67 -7.12
CA MET A 455 -6.13 16.62 -6.15
C MET A 455 -5.35 15.48 -6.82
N ASP A 456 -4.39 14.90 -6.11
CA ASP A 456 -3.72 13.67 -6.54
C ASP A 456 -4.59 12.43 -6.29
N LEU A 457 -4.90 11.67 -7.36
CA LEU A 457 -5.61 10.39 -7.31
C LEU A 457 -4.77 9.23 -7.86
N SER A 458 -3.48 9.46 -8.09
CA SER A 458 -2.55 8.48 -8.64
C SER A 458 -2.51 7.15 -7.88
N PRO A 459 -2.71 7.10 -6.54
CA PRO A 459 -2.69 5.83 -5.81
C PRO A 459 -3.85 4.87 -6.06
N LEU A 460 -4.98 5.34 -6.63
CA LEU A 460 -6.08 4.46 -7.03
C LEU A 460 -5.55 3.36 -7.96
N ARG A 461 -5.92 2.11 -7.71
CA ARG A 461 -5.31 0.98 -8.39
C ARG A 461 -5.84 0.82 -9.79
N LYS A 462 -4.95 0.92 -10.77
CA LYS A 462 -5.28 0.74 -12.19
C LYS A 462 -4.82 -0.63 -12.67
N TYR A 463 -5.73 -1.34 -13.32
CA TYR A 463 -5.47 -2.63 -13.95
C TYR A 463 -5.97 -2.59 -15.39
N GLU A 464 -5.07 -2.80 -16.36
CA GLU A 464 -5.45 -3.02 -17.76
C GLU A 464 -5.96 -4.44 -17.92
N VAL A 465 -7.19 -4.57 -18.42
CA VAL A 465 -7.85 -5.85 -18.71
C VAL A 465 -7.97 -5.99 -20.21
N THR A 466 -7.09 -6.81 -20.79
CA THR A 466 -6.91 -6.95 -22.24
C THR A 466 -7.11 -8.37 -22.72
N GLY A 467 -7.54 -8.54 -23.97
CA GLY A 467 -7.59 -9.84 -24.64
C GLY A 467 -8.99 -10.22 -25.11
N PRO A 468 -9.13 -11.27 -25.94
CA PRO A 468 -10.41 -11.65 -26.53
C PRO A 468 -11.53 -11.93 -25.53
N ASP A 469 -11.20 -12.39 -24.31
CA ASP A 469 -12.19 -12.65 -23.25
C ASP A 469 -12.29 -11.52 -22.21
N ALA A 470 -11.70 -10.34 -22.46
CA ALA A 470 -11.71 -9.22 -21.50
C ALA A 470 -13.14 -8.76 -21.15
N GLU A 471 -14.02 -8.59 -22.14
CA GLU A 471 -15.43 -8.24 -21.87
C GLU A 471 -16.13 -9.32 -21.05
N LYS A 472 -15.84 -10.60 -21.30
CA LYS A 472 -16.41 -11.73 -20.57
C LYS A 472 -15.95 -11.76 -19.11
N LEU A 473 -14.67 -11.52 -18.86
CA LEU A 473 -14.13 -11.40 -17.50
C LEU A 473 -14.78 -10.24 -16.75
N MET A 474 -14.85 -9.05 -17.37
CA MET A 474 -15.49 -7.89 -16.75
C MET A 474 -16.98 -8.10 -16.52
N GLN A 475 -17.69 -8.70 -17.48
CA GLN A 475 -19.11 -9.03 -17.36
C GLN A 475 -19.38 -9.95 -16.16
N LEU A 476 -18.47 -10.88 -15.87
CA LEU A 476 -18.60 -11.82 -14.77
C LEU A 476 -18.27 -11.20 -13.40
N CYS A 477 -17.19 -10.42 -13.31
CA CYS A 477 -16.64 -10.01 -12.02
C CYS A 477 -17.31 -8.76 -11.43
N VAL A 478 -17.91 -7.90 -12.27
CA VAL A 478 -18.54 -6.66 -11.83
C VAL A 478 -20.07 -6.77 -11.81
N THR A 479 -20.73 -6.01 -10.94
CA THR A 479 -22.20 -6.04 -10.84
C THR A 479 -22.89 -5.41 -12.06
N ARG A 480 -22.32 -4.33 -12.63
CA ARG A 480 -22.84 -3.69 -13.85
C ARG A 480 -22.77 -4.61 -15.08
N ASN A 481 -23.57 -4.28 -16.08
CA ASN A 481 -23.55 -4.95 -17.38
C ASN A 481 -22.46 -4.32 -18.27
N ALA A 482 -21.28 -4.94 -18.32
CA ALA A 482 -20.13 -4.51 -19.10
C ALA A 482 -20.41 -4.47 -20.62
N LYS A 483 -21.24 -5.39 -21.13
CA LYS A 483 -21.64 -5.43 -22.56
C LYS A 483 -22.38 -4.16 -23.02
N ARG A 484 -23.00 -3.43 -22.07
CA ARG A 484 -23.72 -2.18 -22.35
C ARG A 484 -22.85 -0.93 -22.26
N ILE A 485 -21.61 -1.05 -21.81
CA ILE A 485 -20.65 0.06 -21.76
C ILE A 485 -20.13 0.26 -23.18
N SER A 486 -20.29 1.45 -23.76
CA SER A 486 -19.76 1.75 -25.09
C SER A 486 -18.26 2.07 -25.03
N VAL A 487 -17.52 1.90 -26.13
CA VAL A 487 -16.14 2.41 -26.23
C VAL A 487 -16.13 3.92 -25.92
N GLY A 488 -15.16 4.36 -25.13
CA GLY A 488 -15.05 5.73 -24.62
C GLY A 488 -16.00 6.05 -23.46
N GLN A 489 -16.63 5.05 -22.86
CA GLN A 489 -17.51 5.21 -21.70
C GLN A 489 -16.85 4.66 -20.43
N VAL A 490 -17.19 5.30 -19.31
CA VAL A 490 -16.85 4.90 -17.96
C VAL A 490 -18.12 4.42 -17.24
N SER A 491 -18.02 3.43 -16.36
CA SER A 491 -19.14 3.03 -15.50
C SER A 491 -18.66 2.76 -14.08
N TYR A 492 -19.34 3.33 -13.09
CA TYR A 492 -19.18 2.99 -11.68
C TYR A 492 -19.92 1.69 -11.34
N THR A 493 -19.29 0.81 -10.56
CA THR A 493 -19.77 -0.55 -10.25
C THR A 493 -19.15 -1.08 -8.96
N ALA A 494 -19.69 -2.17 -8.44
CA ALA A 494 -19.08 -2.98 -7.39
C ALA A 494 -18.48 -4.28 -7.95
N MET A 495 -17.53 -4.86 -7.22
CA MET A 495 -17.18 -6.28 -7.27
C MET A 495 -17.55 -6.96 -5.96
N CYS A 496 -18.05 -8.19 -6.05
CA CYS A 496 -18.50 -8.95 -4.89
C CYS A 496 -17.87 -10.34 -4.89
N TYR A 497 -17.74 -10.90 -3.70
CA TYR A 497 -17.54 -12.33 -3.51
C TYR A 497 -18.85 -13.11 -3.74
N GLU A 498 -18.77 -14.44 -3.76
CA GLU A 498 -19.94 -15.31 -3.97
C GLU A 498 -21.03 -15.13 -2.89
N HIS A 499 -20.65 -14.81 -1.65
CA HIS A 499 -21.59 -14.53 -0.56
C HIS A 499 -22.23 -13.13 -0.62
N GLY A 500 -21.93 -12.34 -1.66
CA GLY A 500 -22.50 -11.03 -1.93
C GLY A 500 -21.83 -9.86 -1.22
N GLY A 501 -20.88 -10.12 -0.33
CA GLY A 501 -20.05 -9.09 0.31
C GLY A 501 -19.12 -8.40 -0.70
N MET A 502 -18.87 -7.12 -0.51
CA MET A 502 -18.10 -6.29 -1.45
C MET A 502 -16.59 -6.55 -1.31
N ILE A 503 -15.93 -6.78 -2.45
CA ILE A 503 -14.47 -6.81 -2.55
C ILE A 503 -13.94 -5.38 -2.66
N ASP A 504 -14.56 -4.60 -3.54
CA ASP A 504 -14.17 -3.24 -3.88
C ASP A 504 -15.31 -2.55 -4.64
N ASP A 505 -15.25 -1.23 -4.70
CA ASP A 505 -16.03 -0.41 -5.64
C ASP A 505 -15.07 0.35 -6.54
N GLY A 506 -15.55 0.74 -7.72
CA GLY A 506 -14.65 1.36 -8.69
C GLY A 506 -15.28 1.66 -10.02
N THR A 507 -14.41 1.99 -10.97
CA THR A 507 -14.82 2.39 -12.32
C THR A 507 -14.20 1.50 -13.38
N ILE A 508 -15.03 1.11 -14.34
CA ILE A 508 -14.61 0.42 -15.56
C ILE A 508 -14.55 1.44 -16.68
N TYR A 509 -13.41 1.54 -17.33
CA TYR A 509 -13.19 2.30 -18.55
C TYR A 509 -13.19 1.33 -19.73
N ARG A 510 -14.04 1.52 -20.73
CA ARG A 510 -13.97 0.74 -21.98
C ARG A 510 -13.18 1.54 -23.03
N LEU A 511 -11.96 1.11 -23.28
CA LEU A 511 -10.99 1.79 -24.16
C LEU A 511 -11.06 1.25 -25.60
N GLY A 512 -11.51 0.01 -25.76
CA GLY A 512 -11.75 -0.63 -27.06
C GLY A 512 -12.69 -1.82 -26.90
N ASP A 513 -12.78 -2.66 -27.93
CA ASP A 513 -13.65 -3.85 -27.88
C ASP A 513 -13.14 -4.90 -26.89
N ASN A 514 -11.81 -5.07 -26.83
CA ASN A 514 -11.10 -6.07 -26.02
C ASN A 514 -10.16 -5.43 -24.99
N ASN A 515 -10.40 -4.15 -24.67
CA ASN A 515 -9.50 -3.33 -23.86
C ASN A 515 -10.32 -2.56 -22.83
N PHE A 516 -10.19 -2.96 -21.59
CA PHE A 516 -10.83 -2.34 -20.44
C PHE A 516 -9.76 -1.89 -19.46
N ARG A 517 -10.10 -0.92 -18.61
CA ARG A 517 -9.30 -0.57 -17.44
C ARG A 517 -10.19 -0.56 -16.22
N TRP A 518 -9.79 -1.30 -15.20
CA TRP A 518 -10.37 -1.24 -13.87
C TRP A 518 -9.62 -0.23 -13.03
N ILE A 519 -10.35 0.65 -12.36
CA ILE A 519 -9.80 1.56 -11.34
C ILE A 519 -10.55 1.34 -10.03
N GLY A 520 -9.86 0.78 -9.04
CA GLY A 520 -10.39 0.44 -7.71
C GLY A 520 -9.62 1.09 -6.56
N GLY A 521 -10.10 0.91 -5.33
CA GLY A 521 -9.49 1.51 -4.13
C GLY A 521 -8.24 0.78 -3.64
N ASN A 522 -8.14 -0.52 -3.90
CA ASN A 522 -7.04 -1.38 -3.43
C ASN A 522 -6.69 -2.49 -4.44
N ASP A 523 -5.64 -3.26 -4.14
CA ASP A 523 -5.13 -4.30 -5.05
C ASP A 523 -5.99 -5.57 -5.10
N THR A 524 -6.83 -5.81 -4.10
CA THR A 524 -7.63 -7.03 -3.96
C THR A 524 -8.53 -7.25 -5.17
N SER A 525 -9.14 -6.19 -5.72
CA SER A 525 -9.98 -6.29 -6.91
C SER A 525 -9.21 -6.69 -8.18
N GLY A 526 -7.98 -6.21 -8.34
CA GLY A 526 -7.10 -6.62 -9.43
C GLY A 526 -6.60 -8.06 -9.29
N LEU A 527 -6.26 -8.47 -8.07
CA LEU A 527 -5.90 -9.86 -7.76
C LEU A 527 -7.08 -10.82 -8.02
N TRP A 528 -8.29 -10.41 -7.63
CA TRP A 528 -9.52 -11.17 -7.89
C TRP A 528 -9.79 -11.36 -9.39
N LEU A 529 -9.62 -10.31 -10.19
CA LEU A 529 -9.76 -10.40 -11.65
C LEU A 529 -8.75 -11.40 -12.26
N LYS A 530 -7.49 -11.40 -11.80
CA LYS A 530 -6.46 -12.36 -12.23
C LYS A 530 -6.84 -13.79 -11.88
N GLU A 531 -7.29 -13.99 -10.64
CA GLU A 531 -7.74 -15.29 -10.15
C GLU A 531 -8.88 -15.84 -11.00
N GLN A 532 -9.93 -15.04 -11.22
CA GLN A 532 -11.09 -15.45 -12.01
C GLN A 532 -10.77 -15.70 -13.49
N ALA A 533 -9.83 -14.95 -14.08
CA ALA A 533 -9.35 -15.22 -15.43
C ALA A 533 -8.66 -16.59 -15.52
N ARG A 534 -7.78 -16.88 -14.55
CA ARG A 534 -7.02 -18.14 -14.47
C ARG A 534 -7.93 -19.34 -14.25
N GLU A 535 -8.78 -19.30 -13.22
CA GLU A 535 -9.65 -20.43 -12.84
C GLU A 535 -10.59 -20.87 -13.95
N ARG A 536 -11.02 -19.90 -14.77
CA ARG A 536 -11.99 -20.13 -15.86
C ARG A 536 -11.31 -20.30 -17.21
N GLY A 537 -9.97 -20.30 -17.26
CA GLY A 537 -9.18 -20.47 -18.48
C GLY A 537 -9.47 -19.40 -19.55
N LEU A 538 -9.79 -18.18 -19.14
CA LEU A 538 -10.12 -17.09 -20.04
C LEU A 538 -8.88 -16.57 -20.76
N ASN A 539 -9.01 -16.22 -22.04
CA ASN A 539 -7.98 -15.54 -22.81
C ASN A 539 -8.01 -14.03 -22.53
N ALA A 540 -7.69 -13.68 -21.29
CA ALA A 540 -7.65 -12.31 -20.78
C ALA A 540 -6.45 -12.12 -19.85
N TRP A 541 -5.78 -10.98 -19.99
CA TRP A 541 -4.67 -10.55 -19.14
C TRP A 541 -5.13 -9.38 -18.29
N VAL A 542 -4.76 -9.39 -17.02
CA VAL A 542 -5.08 -8.34 -16.04
C VAL A 542 -3.74 -7.85 -15.51
N ARG A 543 -3.26 -6.71 -16.00
CA ARG A 543 -1.91 -6.20 -15.70
C ARG A 543 -1.99 -4.90 -14.91
N PRO A 544 -1.23 -4.76 -13.80
CA PRO A 544 -1.22 -3.52 -13.04
C PRO A 544 -0.59 -2.39 -13.89
N SER A 545 -1.20 -1.22 -13.87
CA SER A 545 -0.73 -0.02 -14.59
C SER A 545 -0.66 1.23 -13.71
N THR A 546 -0.87 1.10 -12.39
CA THR A 546 -0.80 2.20 -11.42
C THR A 546 0.50 3.01 -11.55
N ASP A 547 1.64 2.32 -11.62
CA ASP A 547 2.98 2.94 -11.70
C ASP A 547 3.24 3.62 -13.06
N GLN A 548 2.39 3.40 -14.06
CA GLN A 548 2.54 3.90 -15.42
C GLN A 548 1.47 4.94 -15.79
N LEU A 549 0.48 5.14 -14.94
CA LEU A 549 -0.66 6.00 -15.20
C LEU A 549 -1.07 6.76 -13.94
N HIS A 550 -0.43 7.90 -13.73
CA HIS A 550 -0.75 8.80 -12.63
C HIS A 550 -1.86 9.76 -13.03
N ASN A 551 -2.64 10.23 -12.06
CA ASN A 551 -3.76 11.11 -12.36
C ASN A 551 -4.04 12.14 -11.28
N VAL A 552 -4.52 13.29 -11.75
CA VAL A 552 -5.06 14.36 -10.92
C VAL A 552 -6.53 14.57 -11.22
N ALA A 553 -7.32 14.86 -10.18
CA ALA A 553 -8.71 15.26 -10.31
C ALA A 553 -8.82 16.79 -10.24
N ILE A 554 -9.56 17.37 -11.18
CA ILE A 554 -9.89 18.79 -11.20
C ILE A 554 -11.40 18.89 -10.98
N GLN A 555 -11.78 19.40 -9.82
CA GLN A 555 -13.15 19.38 -9.29
C GLN A 555 -13.63 20.80 -9.02
N GLY A 556 -14.89 21.10 -9.31
CA GLY A 556 -15.50 22.41 -9.13
C GLY A 556 -16.04 23.01 -10.43
N ARG A 557 -16.75 24.13 -10.31
CA ARG A 557 -17.53 24.73 -11.42
C ARG A 557 -16.67 25.19 -12.59
N HIS A 558 -15.42 25.57 -12.33
CA HIS A 558 -14.47 26.05 -13.34
C HIS A 558 -13.58 24.96 -13.93
N SER A 559 -13.74 23.70 -13.49
CA SER A 559 -12.92 22.58 -13.97
C SER A 559 -12.93 22.44 -15.49
N ARG A 560 -14.09 22.59 -16.12
CA ARG A 560 -14.24 22.49 -17.58
C ARG A 560 -13.50 23.61 -18.31
N GLU A 561 -13.65 24.86 -17.87
CA GLU A 561 -13.02 26.02 -18.47
C GLU A 561 -11.49 25.95 -18.37
N ILE A 562 -10.97 25.48 -17.25
CA ILE A 562 -9.54 25.26 -17.04
C ILE A 562 -9.04 24.22 -18.04
N LEU A 563 -9.67 23.05 -18.09
CA LEU A 563 -9.20 21.95 -18.95
C LEU A 563 -9.34 22.27 -20.44
N ASP A 564 -10.38 23.00 -20.85
CA ASP A 564 -10.58 23.43 -22.24
C ASP A 564 -9.48 24.37 -22.74
N ARG A 565 -8.87 25.17 -21.84
CA ARG A 565 -7.71 26.03 -22.18
C ARG A 565 -6.40 25.24 -22.30
N VAL A 566 -6.29 24.13 -21.60
CA VAL A 566 -5.05 23.35 -21.50
C VAL A 566 -4.98 22.27 -22.57
N PHE A 567 -6.11 21.63 -22.87
CA PHE A 567 -6.12 20.41 -23.66
C PHE A 567 -6.77 20.59 -25.03
N TRP A 568 -6.01 20.21 -26.04
CA TRP A 568 -6.48 20.00 -27.39
C TRP A 568 -6.91 18.55 -27.60
N THR A 569 -7.98 18.34 -28.35
CA THR A 569 -8.47 17.00 -28.71
C THR A 569 -8.44 16.83 -30.23
N PRO A 570 -8.05 15.65 -30.75
CA PRO A 570 -8.15 15.38 -32.18
C PRO A 570 -9.61 15.40 -32.63
N PRO A 571 -9.91 15.67 -33.92
CA PRO A 571 -11.28 15.76 -34.43
C PRO A 571 -12.14 14.48 -34.24
N THR A 572 -11.51 13.35 -33.95
CA THR A 572 -12.16 12.07 -33.65
C THR A 572 -12.59 11.93 -32.19
N GLN A 573 -12.22 12.87 -31.33
CA GLN A 573 -12.50 12.88 -29.89
C GLN A 573 -13.38 14.10 -29.54
N PRO A 574 -14.28 13.97 -28.55
CA PRO A 574 -15.06 15.12 -28.08
C PRO A 574 -14.15 16.14 -27.40
N THR A 575 -14.39 17.42 -27.65
CA THR A 575 -13.73 18.51 -26.91
C THR A 575 -14.10 18.48 -25.42
N MET A 576 -13.36 19.22 -24.58
CA MET A 576 -13.65 19.30 -23.14
C MET A 576 -15.06 19.82 -22.84
N ARG A 577 -15.62 20.66 -23.72
CA ARG A 577 -17.00 21.14 -23.63
C ARG A 577 -18.04 20.10 -24.05
N GLU A 578 -17.71 19.24 -25.00
CA GLU A 578 -18.59 18.19 -25.50
C GLU A 578 -18.56 16.92 -24.65
N LEU A 579 -17.50 16.73 -23.84
CA LEU A 579 -17.31 15.55 -23.03
C LEU A 579 -18.44 15.38 -22.00
N ARG A 580 -19.26 14.34 -22.22
CA ARG A 580 -20.42 14.02 -21.38
C ARG A 580 -20.01 13.30 -20.09
N TRP A 581 -20.87 13.36 -19.08
CA TRP A 581 -20.64 12.69 -17.79
C TRP A 581 -20.43 11.19 -18.01
N PHE A 582 -19.46 10.58 -17.30
CA PHE A 582 -19.06 9.18 -17.47
C PHE A 582 -18.59 8.82 -18.90
N ARG A 583 -17.94 9.76 -19.58
CA ARG A 583 -17.18 9.53 -20.83
C ARG A 583 -15.72 9.91 -20.64
N LEU A 584 -14.87 9.39 -21.52
CA LEU A 584 -13.45 9.76 -21.61
C LEU A 584 -13.12 10.30 -23.01
N ALA A 585 -12.05 11.07 -23.08
CA ALA A 585 -11.44 11.53 -24.32
C ALA A 585 -9.91 11.39 -24.23
N VAL A 586 -9.29 11.06 -25.36
CA VAL A 586 -7.84 11.22 -25.53
C VAL A 586 -7.57 12.67 -25.92
N ALA A 587 -6.67 13.33 -25.21
CA ALA A 587 -6.33 14.73 -25.42
C ALA A 587 -4.81 14.95 -25.34
N ARG A 588 -4.36 16.16 -25.67
CA ARG A 588 -2.96 16.57 -25.62
C ARG A 588 -2.81 17.96 -25.04
N VAL A 589 -1.72 18.20 -24.32
CA VAL A 589 -1.37 19.53 -23.80
C VAL A 589 -1.12 20.50 -24.96
N GLY A 590 -1.87 21.59 -25.05
CA GLY A 590 -1.66 22.62 -26.07
C GLY A 590 -2.21 22.25 -27.45
N ASP A 591 -1.50 21.41 -28.20
CA ASP A 591 -1.82 21.12 -29.61
C ASP A 591 -1.56 19.64 -30.02
N PHE A 592 -1.50 19.37 -31.34
CA PHE A 592 -1.33 18.03 -31.91
C PHE A 592 -0.03 17.34 -31.48
N ASP A 593 1.07 18.09 -31.32
CA ASP A 593 2.38 17.55 -30.96
C ASP A 593 2.59 17.51 -29.43
N GLY A 594 1.61 17.99 -28.68
CA GLY A 594 1.62 18.06 -27.23
C GLY A 594 1.59 16.71 -26.52
N THR A 595 1.95 16.76 -25.24
CA THR A 595 1.96 15.63 -24.31
C THR A 595 0.58 14.97 -24.18
N ALA A 596 0.51 13.67 -24.42
CA ALA A 596 -0.74 12.91 -24.45
C ALA A 596 -1.30 12.65 -23.04
N VAL A 597 -2.62 12.82 -22.90
CA VAL A 597 -3.36 12.53 -21.67
C VAL A 597 -4.68 11.83 -21.99
N VAL A 598 -5.24 11.14 -21.00
CA VAL A 598 -6.64 10.69 -21.04
C VAL A 598 -7.41 11.53 -20.04
N VAL A 599 -8.51 12.14 -20.48
CA VAL A 599 -9.40 12.92 -19.62
C VAL A 599 -10.72 12.19 -19.48
N SER A 600 -11.15 11.89 -18.27
CA SER A 600 -12.49 11.39 -18.00
C SER A 600 -13.31 12.43 -17.25
N ARG A 601 -14.62 12.48 -17.53
CA ARG A 601 -15.56 13.31 -16.78
C ARG A 601 -16.16 12.52 -15.63
N THR A 602 -15.33 12.32 -14.60
CA THR A 602 -15.63 11.64 -13.34
C THR A 602 -15.12 12.47 -12.15
N GLY A 603 -15.52 12.10 -10.94
CA GLY A 603 -15.12 12.81 -9.73
C GLY A 603 -15.74 12.23 -8.47
N TYR A 604 -15.09 12.51 -7.34
CA TYR A 604 -15.45 11.98 -6.01
C TYR A 604 -15.78 13.11 -5.01
N SER A 605 -16.21 14.28 -5.50
CA SER A 605 -16.48 15.49 -4.69
C SER A 605 -17.95 15.89 -4.61
N GLY A 606 -18.82 15.29 -5.43
CA GLY A 606 -20.19 15.77 -5.66
C GLY A 606 -20.29 17.01 -6.57
N GLU A 607 -19.17 17.48 -7.14
CA GLU A 607 -19.13 18.60 -8.09
C GLU A 607 -18.99 18.15 -9.55
N LEU A 608 -19.15 19.10 -10.48
CA LEU A 608 -18.58 18.96 -11.81
C LEU A 608 -17.09 18.71 -11.66
N GLY A 609 -16.57 17.70 -12.36
CA GLY A 609 -15.15 17.40 -12.29
C GLY A 609 -14.70 16.46 -13.39
N TYR A 610 -13.38 16.40 -13.49
CA TYR A 610 -12.66 15.60 -14.45
C TYR A 610 -11.43 14.97 -13.79
N GLU A 611 -10.99 13.84 -14.32
CA GLU A 611 -9.72 13.21 -13.97
C GLU A 611 -8.82 13.20 -15.21
N VAL A 612 -7.58 13.64 -15.02
CA VAL A 612 -6.57 13.74 -16.08
C VAL A 612 -5.48 12.73 -15.78
N PHE A 613 -5.36 11.73 -16.63
CA PHE A 613 -4.38 10.66 -16.54
C PHE A 613 -3.22 10.95 -17.50
N CYS A 614 -1.99 10.83 -17.01
CA CYS A 614 -0.78 10.96 -17.81
C CYS A 614 0.28 9.94 -17.38
N HIS A 615 1.29 9.77 -18.22
CA HIS A 615 2.47 9.00 -17.83
C HIS A 615 3.25 9.76 -16.72
N PRO A 616 3.87 9.05 -15.75
CA PRO A 616 4.65 9.68 -14.67
C PRO A 616 5.68 10.72 -15.12
N LYS A 617 6.41 10.45 -16.21
CA LYS A 617 7.43 11.35 -16.78
C LYS A 617 6.88 12.74 -17.16
N ASP A 618 5.58 12.82 -17.44
CA ASP A 618 4.89 13.98 -17.97
C ASP A 618 4.10 14.74 -16.88
N ALA A 619 4.05 14.20 -15.65
CA ALA A 619 3.20 14.69 -14.57
C ALA A 619 3.48 16.16 -14.19
N VAL A 620 4.75 16.55 -14.13
CA VAL A 620 5.12 17.93 -13.77
C VAL A 620 4.62 18.93 -14.83
N GLU A 621 4.79 18.61 -16.11
CA GLU A 621 4.27 19.47 -17.20
C GLU A 621 2.75 19.58 -17.13
N VAL A 622 2.05 18.45 -17.02
CA VAL A 622 0.58 18.41 -16.96
C VAL A 622 0.07 19.21 -15.77
N PHE A 623 0.68 19.04 -14.58
CA PHE A 623 0.33 19.80 -13.39
C PHE A 623 0.54 21.29 -13.59
N ASP A 624 1.74 21.71 -14.01
CA ASP A 624 2.08 23.13 -14.13
C ASP A 624 1.17 23.82 -15.18
N ARG A 625 0.81 23.14 -16.27
CA ARG A 625 -0.11 23.66 -17.28
C ARG A 625 -1.54 23.86 -16.76
N ILE A 626 -2.06 22.88 -16.02
CA ILE A 626 -3.37 22.98 -15.36
C ILE A 626 -3.34 24.09 -14.30
N TRP A 627 -2.27 24.15 -13.52
CA TRP A 627 -2.07 25.12 -12.45
C TRP A 627 -2.07 26.55 -12.98
N GLU A 628 -1.27 26.84 -14.00
CA GLU A 628 -1.20 28.16 -14.63
C GLU A 628 -2.54 28.59 -15.22
N ALA A 629 -3.23 27.71 -15.95
CA ALA A 629 -4.56 28.00 -16.50
C ALA A 629 -5.62 28.21 -15.40
N GLY A 630 -5.45 27.54 -14.26
CA GLY A 630 -6.35 27.60 -13.11
C GLY A 630 -6.23 28.84 -12.23
N LYS A 631 -5.12 29.59 -12.30
CA LYS A 631 -4.89 30.78 -11.45
C LYS A 631 -6.00 31.82 -11.57
N GLU A 632 -6.48 32.09 -12.79
CA GLU A 632 -7.57 33.05 -13.04
C GLU A 632 -8.92 32.58 -12.47
N PHE A 633 -9.06 31.29 -12.19
CA PHE A 633 -10.27 30.67 -11.66
C PHE A 633 -10.14 30.29 -10.18
N GLY A 634 -9.10 30.76 -9.49
CA GLY A 634 -8.88 30.46 -8.08
C GLY A 634 -8.63 28.98 -7.80
N LEU A 635 -7.92 28.27 -8.69
CA LEU A 635 -7.57 26.87 -8.48
C LEU A 635 -6.70 26.69 -7.23
N THR A 636 -7.17 25.83 -6.32
CA THR A 636 -6.53 25.51 -5.03
C THR A 636 -6.16 24.02 -4.98
N PRO A 637 -5.11 23.59 -4.26
CA PRO A 637 -4.86 22.17 -4.09
C PRO A 637 -5.81 21.57 -3.03
N LEU A 638 -6.24 20.32 -3.22
CA LEU A 638 -7.23 19.65 -2.36
C LEU A 638 -6.62 18.43 -1.66
N GLY A 639 -6.71 18.39 -0.33
CA GLY A 639 -6.26 17.27 0.51
C GLY A 639 -7.38 16.31 0.92
N LEU A 640 -6.99 15.17 1.50
CA LEU A 640 -7.92 14.13 1.96
C LEU A 640 -8.91 14.62 3.02
N ALA A 641 -8.48 15.49 3.95
CA ALA A 641 -9.35 15.98 5.02
C ALA A 641 -10.53 16.82 4.49
N ALA A 642 -10.30 17.61 3.43
CA ALA A 642 -11.35 18.36 2.77
C ALA A 642 -12.24 17.47 1.88
N LEU A 643 -11.63 16.49 1.18
CA LEU A 643 -12.36 15.49 0.40
C LEU A 643 -13.36 14.71 1.26
N ASP A 644 -12.96 14.31 2.48
CA ASP A 644 -13.81 13.52 3.37
C ASP A 644 -15.11 14.25 3.73
N MET A 645 -15.06 15.58 3.95
CA MET A 645 -16.28 16.37 4.16
C MET A 645 -17.22 16.30 2.95
N MET A 646 -16.67 16.46 1.75
CA MET A 646 -17.44 16.54 0.51
C MET A 646 -18.03 15.20 0.08
N ARG A 647 -17.28 14.11 0.27
CA ARG A 647 -17.73 12.76 -0.07
C ARG A 647 -18.86 12.31 0.88
N ILE A 648 -18.78 12.67 2.17
CA ILE A 648 -19.85 12.42 3.14
C ILE A 648 -21.12 13.19 2.75
N GLU A 649 -20.99 14.48 2.44
CA GLU A 649 -22.10 15.31 1.95
C GLU A 649 -22.77 14.73 0.69
N ALA A 650 -21.98 14.19 -0.23
CA ALA A 650 -22.43 13.59 -1.48
C ALA A 650 -22.87 12.12 -1.35
N GLY A 651 -22.76 11.51 -0.16
CA GLY A 651 -23.09 10.12 0.09
C GLY A 651 -22.22 9.13 -0.70
N LEU A 652 -20.96 9.49 -0.96
CA LEU A 652 -19.99 8.63 -1.64
C LEU A 652 -19.30 7.73 -0.61
N ILE A 653 -19.32 6.43 -0.87
CA ILE A 653 -18.85 5.39 0.05
C ILE A 653 -17.35 5.19 0.01
N PHE A 654 -16.78 4.79 1.14
CA PHE A 654 -15.35 4.50 1.28
C PHE A 654 -15.14 3.10 1.89
N ALA A 655 -14.20 2.33 1.33
CA ALA A 655 -13.85 1.00 1.83
C ALA A 655 -13.33 1.08 3.27
N GLY A 656 -13.80 0.18 4.14
CA GLY A 656 -13.52 0.19 5.58
C GLY A 656 -14.34 1.21 6.38
N SER A 657 -15.15 2.05 5.73
CA SER A 657 -16.12 2.93 6.39
C SER A 657 -17.55 2.48 6.13
N GLU A 658 -17.99 2.52 4.86
CA GLU A 658 -19.36 2.17 4.49
C GLU A 658 -19.51 0.70 4.06
N PHE A 659 -18.41 0.06 3.65
CA PHE A 659 -18.43 -1.34 3.23
C PHE A 659 -17.12 -2.06 3.55
N ASP A 660 -17.25 -3.38 3.64
CA ASP A 660 -16.20 -4.37 3.78
C ASP A 660 -16.70 -5.68 3.12
N ASP A 661 -15.98 -6.78 3.34
CA ASP A 661 -16.32 -8.10 2.80
C ASP A 661 -17.58 -8.74 3.43
N THR A 662 -18.17 -8.12 4.45
CA THR A 662 -19.45 -8.54 5.05
C THR A 662 -20.64 -7.75 4.51
N THR A 663 -20.37 -6.57 3.94
CA THR A 663 -21.37 -5.60 3.49
C THR A 663 -21.67 -5.76 2.01
N ASP A 664 -22.95 -5.86 1.63
CA ASP A 664 -23.34 -5.87 0.21
C ASP A 664 -23.59 -4.47 -0.37
N PRO A 665 -23.65 -4.32 -1.71
CA PRO A 665 -23.90 -3.04 -2.36
C PRO A 665 -25.22 -2.34 -1.97
N PHE A 666 -26.26 -3.07 -1.54
CA PHE A 666 -27.52 -2.45 -1.12
C PHE A 666 -27.37 -1.81 0.26
N GLU A 667 -26.75 -2.53 1.20
CA GLU A 667 -26.45 -2.02 2.53
C GLU A 667 -25.42 -0.89 2.50
N ALA A 668 -24.47 -0.93 1.57
CA ALA A 668 -23.50 0.14 1.30
C ALA A 668 -24.11 1.34 0.55
N GLY A 669 -25.40 1.35 0.21
CA GLY A 669 -26.04 2.51 -0.44
C GLY A 669 -25.71 2.70 -1.94
N ILE A 670 -25.02 1.75 -2.57
CA ILE A 670 -24.72 1.76 -4.01
C ILE A 670 -25.49 0.69 -4.80
N GLY A 671 -26.66 0.26 -4.29
CA GLY A 671 -27.51 -0.75 -4.93
C GLY A 671 -27.93 -0.43 -6.38
N PHE A 672 -27.88 0.84 -6.79
CA PHE A 672 -28.08 1.26 -8.18
C PHE A 672 -27.02 0.71 -9.16
N THR A 673 -25.92 0.16 -8.65
CA THR A 673 -24.88 -0.52 -9.43
C THR A 673 -25.20 -1.98 -9.71
N VAL A 674 -26.26 -2.55 -9.10
CA VAL A 674 -26.63 -3.97 -9.20
C VAL A 674 -27.90 -4.14 -10.05
N PRO A 675 -27.80 -4.15 -11.39
CA PRO A 675 -28.94 -4.20 -12.30
C PRO A 675 -29.53 -5.62 -12.45
N LEU A 676 -29.97 -6.25 -11.36
CA LEU A 676 -30.51 -7.63 -11.35
C LEU A 676 -31.64 -7.87 -12.35
N ASP A 677 -32.44 -6.85 -12.64
CA ASP A 677 -33.58 -6.94 -13.55
C ASP A 677 -33.19 -6.77 -15.04
N THR A 678 -32.01 -6.21 -15.34
CA THR A 678 -31.59 -5.88 -16.73
C THR A 678 -30.26 -6.50 -17.16
N LYS A 679 -29.54 -7.15 -16.24
CA LYS A 679 -28.39 -7.99 -16.53
C LYS A 679 -28.83 -9.45 -16.38
N GLU A 680 -29.11 -10.06 -17.52
CA GLU A 680 -29.55 -11.45 -17.62
C GLU A 680 -28.39 -12.43 -17.43
N ASP A 681 -27.19 -12.04 -17.88
CA ASP A 681 -25.97 -12.82 -17.67
C ASP A 681 -25.67 -12.97 -16.17
N ASP A 682 -25.16 -14.13 -15.81
CA ASP A 682 -24.68 -14.40 -14.46
C ASP A 682 -23.42 -13.59 -14.12
N PHE A 683 -23.23 -13.30 -12.83
CA PHE A 683 -22.07 -12.62 -12.28
C PHE A 683 -21.82 -13.06 -10.83
N ILE A 684 -20.59 -12.91 -10.37
CA ILE A 684 -20.19 -13.39 -9.04
C ILE A 684 -20.98 -12.66 -7.95
N GLY A 685 -21.62 -13.44 -7.07
CA GLY A 685 -22.47 -12.94 -5.99
C GLY A 685 -23.92 -12.66 -6.38
N ARG A 686 -24.33 -12.86 -7.64
CA ARG A 686 -25.69 -12.56 -8.13
C ARG A 686 -26.80 -13.21 -7.29
N ASP A 687 -26.67 -14.49 -6.97
CA ASP A 687 -27.69 -15.24 -6.22
C ASP A 687 -27.84 -14.73 -4.78
N ALA A 688 -26.71 -14.50 -4.08
CA ALA A 688 -26.71 -13.90 -2.76
C ALA A 688 -27.33 -12.49 -2.77
N LEU A 689 -27.04 -11.69 -3.80
CA LEU A 689 -27.62 -10.35 -3.96
C LEU A 689 -29.12 -10.37 -4.28
N LEU A 690 -29.61 -11.38 -5.01
CA LEU A 690 -31.05 -11.58 -5.20
C LEU A 690 -31.75 -11.83 -3.87
N GLU A 691 -31.19 -12.71 -3.04
CA GLU A 691 -31.72 -13.02 -1.71
C GLU A 691 -31.70 -11.77 -0.81
N ARG A 692 -30.57 -11.08 -0.72
CA ARG A 692 -30.40 -9.85 0.09
C ARG A 692 -31.34 -8.72 -0.36
N ARG A 693 -31.56 -8.54 -1.66
CA ARG A 693 -32.54 -7.56 -2.18
C ARG A 693 -33.97 -7.88 -1.74
N SER A 694 -34.32 -9.17 -1.64
CA SER A 694 -35.64 -9.60 -1.19
C SER A 694 -35.83 -9.49 0.34
N HIS A 695 -34.75 -9.49 1.11
CA HIS A 695 -34.76 -9.42 2.57
C HIS A 695 -33.79 -8.34 3.10
N PRO A 696 -34.02 -7.05 2.81
CA PRO A 696 -33.07 -6.00 3.18
C PRO A 696 -32.99 -5.84 4.70
N HIS A 697 -31.85 -6.17 5.28
CA HIS A 697 -31.67 -6.14 6.73
C HIS A 697 -31.26 -4.74 7.22
N ARG A 698 -30.28 -4.12 6.55
CA ARG A 698 -29.86 -2.74 6.81
C ARG A 698 -29.89 -1.88 5.55
N LYS A 699 -29.75 -0.57 5.74
CA LYS A 699 -29.65 0.42 4.67
C LYS A 699 -28.74 1.56 5.10
N LEU A 700 -27.92 2.04 4.18
CA LEU A 700 -27.19 3.30 4.35
C LEU A 700 -28.16 4.49 4.27
N VAL A 701 -28.12 5.37 5.27
CA VAL A 701 -28.94 6.58 5.34
C VAL A 701 -28.09 7.79 5.71
N GLY A 702 -28.60 8.98 5.36
CA GLY A 702 -28.06 10.23 5.87
C GLY A 702 -28.77 10.65 7.15
N LEU A 703 -28.01 11.15 8.12
CA LEU A 703 -28.49 11.69 9.39
C LEU A 703 -28.13 13.16 9.53
N ASP A 704 -29.09 13.98 9.98
CA ASP A 704 -28.83 15.30 10.55
C ASP A 704 -28.78 15.17 12.08
N ILE A 705 -27.68 15.63 12.70
CA ILE A 705 -27.43 15.45 14.14
C ILE A 705 -27.50 16.80 14.87
N GLU A 706 -28.27 16.83 15.95
CA GLU A 706 -28.42 18.00 16.82
C GLU A 706 -27.23 18.15 17.79
N GLY A 707 -27.02 19.37 18.30
CA GLY A 707 -26.06 19.64 19.37
C GLY A 707 -24.60 19.84 18.93
N GLY A 708 -24.30 19.70 17.64
CA GLY A 708 -23.00 20.09 17.05
C GLY A 708 -21.82 19.17 17.38
N VAL A 709 -22.06 18.06 18.08
CA VAL A 709 -21.05 17.03 18.37
C VAL A 709 -20.98 16.07 17.18
N VAL A 710 -19.80 15.90 16.59
CA VAL A 710 -19.57 14.93 15.51
C VAL A 710 -19.36 13.55 16.14
N PRO A 711 -20.20 12.55 15.84
CA PRO A 711 -19.98 11.18 16.31
C PRO A 711 -18.80 10.53 15.58
N SER A 712 -18.25 9.48 16.17
CA SER A 712 -17.19 8.65 15.60
C SER A 712 -17.77 7.49 14.79
N PRO A 713 -17.04 6.98 13.78
CA PRO A 713 -17.32 5.68 13.17
C PRO A 713 -17.46 4.59 14.24
N GLY A 714 -18.47 3.74 14.12
CA GLY A 714 -18.81 2.69 15.07
C GLY A 714 -19.76 3.11 16.20
N ASP A 715 -20.01 4.41 16.40
CA ASP A 715 -20.98 4.86 17.41
C ASP A 715 -22.38 4.27 17.12
N SER A 716 -23.00 3.70 18.16
CA SER A 716 -24.27 2.99 18.02
C SER A 716 -25.44 3.93 17.68
N VAL A 717 -26.21 3.61 16.65
CA VAL A 717 -27.50 4.25 16.37
C VAL A 717 -28.59 3.49 17.12
N MET A 718 -29.45 4.19 17.87
CA MET A 718 -30.46 3.53 18.72
C MET A 718 -31.85 4.15 18.62
N ILE A 719 -32.82 3.33 19.01
CA ILE A 719 -34.20 3.70 19.34
C ILE A 719 -34.43 3.38 20.83
N GLY A 720 -34.59 4.42 21.64
CA GLY A 720 -34.60 4.27 23.09
C GLY A 720 -33.29 3.64 23.56
N LYS A 721 -33.36 2.43 24.14
CA LYS A 721 -32.19 1.69 24.62
C LYS A 721 -31.63 0.66 23.63
N ALA A 722 -32.35 0.36 22.55
CA ALA A 722 -32.00 -0.72 21.63
C ALA A 722 -31.16 -0.21 20.46
N GLN A 723 -30.00 -0.82 20.23
CA GLN A 723 -29.18 -0.54 19.06
C GLN A 723 -29.86 -1.05 17.79
N VAL A 724 -29.96 -0.18 16.79
CA VAL A 724 -30.59 -0.45 15.50
C VAL A 724 -29.65 -0.17 14.32
N GLY A 725 -28.41 0.23 14.59
CA GLY A 725 -27.43 0.52 13.55
C GLY A 725 -26.14 1.09 14.12
N GLU A 726 -25.34 1.68 13.24
CA GLU A 726 -24.07 2.32 13.58
C GLU A 726 -23.77 3.50 12.64
N ILE A 727 -22.99 4.45 13.12
CA ILE A 727 -22.39 5.51 12.31
C ILE A 727 -21.25 4.91 11.50
N THR A 728 -21.22 5.17 10.20
CA THR A 728 -20.11 4.76 9.32
C THR A 728 -19.13 5.92 9.13
N SER A 729 -19.64 7.11 8.81
CA SER A 729 -18.86 8.32 8.61
C SER A 729 -19.62 9.55 9.11
N ALA A 730 -18.93 10.57 9.63
CA ALA A 730 -19.57 11.79 10.10
C ALA A 730 -18.68 13.01 9.95
N THR A 731 -19.31 14.17 9.76
CA THR A 731 -18.59 15.44 9.64
C THR A 731 -19.47 16.64 10.00
N LYS A 732 -18.82 17.78 10.20
CA LYS A 732 -19.51 19.07 10.25
C LYS A 732 -19.49 19.70 8.86
N SER A 733 -20.63 19.68 8.18
CA SER A 733 -20.78 20.22 6.83
C SER A 733 -20.74 21.76 6.85
N PRO A 734 -19.76 22.40 6.16
CA PRO A 734 -19.69 23.85 6.07
C PRO A 734 -20.86 24.46 5.28
N VAL A 735 -21.24 23.86 4.14
CA VAL A 735 -22.32 24.40 3.28
C VAL A 735 -23.70 24.24 3.91
N LEU A 736 -23.94 23.17 4.68
CA LEU A 736 -25.22 22.93 5.35
C LEU A 736 -25.30 23.59 6.72
N GLY A 737 -24.16 23.95 7.32
CA GLY A 737 -24.10 24.50 8.68
C GLY A 737 -24.53 23.51 9.76
N LYS A 738 -24.40 22.20 9.50
CA LYS A 738 -24.92 21.11 10.33
C LYS A 738 -23.87 20.04 10.60
N THR A 739 -24.05 19.28 11.67
CA THR A 739 -23.39 17.98 11.81
C THR A 739 -24.20 16.94 11.07
N ILE A 740 -23.55 16.22 10.16
CA ILE A 740 -24.16 15.17 9.35
C ILE A 740 -23.41 13.86 9.53
N ALA A 741 -24.09 12.74 9.28
CA ALA A 741 -23.46 11.43 9.26
C ALA A 741 -24.09 10.51 8.22
N LEU A 742 -23.28 9.62 7.69
CA LEU A 742 -23.73 8.39 7.05
C LEU A 742 -23.85 7.31 8.14
N ALA A 743 -24.93 6.54 8.06
CA ALA A 743 -25.20 5.50 9.04
C ALA A 743 -25.83 4.28 8.39
N ARG A 744 -25.42 3.10 8.83
CA ARG A 744 -26.03 1.84 8.41
C ARG A 744 -27.05 1.41 9.46
N VAL A 745 -28.33 1.49 9.10
CA VAL A 745 -29.46 1.34 10.03
C VAL A 745 -30.38 0.21 9.58
N ALA A 746 -30.97 -0.52 10.53
CA ALA A 746 -32.00 -1.52 10.25
C ALA A 746 -33.10 -0.94 9.35
N SER A 747 -33.48 -1.67 8.31
CA SER A 747 -34.35 -1.17 7.24
C SER A 747 -35.68 -0.60 7.74
N VAL A 748 -36.23 -1.14 8.83
CA VAL A 748 -37.48 -0.69 9.47
C VAL A 748 -37.40 0.72 10.08
N HIS A 749 -36.19 1.24 10.32
CA HIS A 749 -35.93 2.57 10.87
C HIS A 749 -35.25 3.52 9.87
N ALA A 750 -35.05 3.07 8.63
CA ALA A 750 -34.31 3.81 7.60
C ALA A 750 -35.17 4.79 6.77
N THR A 751 -36.42 5.04 7.19
CA THR A 751 -37.34 5.95 6.48
C THR A 751 -37.02 7.40 6.81
N GLU A 752 -37.04 8.27 5.80
CA GLU A 752 -36.88 9.72 5.98
C GLU A 752 -37.85 10.27 7.04
N GLY A 753 -37.36 11.17 7.89
CA GLY A 753 -38.09 11.73 9.02
C GLY A 753 -38.10 10.87 10.28
N SER A 754 -37.55 9.65 10.24
CA SER A 754 -37.41 8.82 11.44
C SER A 754 -36.52 9.52 12.46
N LYS A 755 -37.03 9.64 13.69
CA LYS A 755 -36.29 10.20 14.83
C LYS A 755 -35.48 9.10 15.48
N ILE A 756 -34.18 9.29 15.55
CA ILE A 756 -33.23 8.34 16.11
C ILE A 756 -32.24 9.07 17.01
N GLU A 757 -31.38 8.31 17.68
CA GLU A 757 -30.39 8.87 18.58
C GLU A 757 -29.06 8.13 18.43
N VAL A 758 -27.96 8.88 18.40
CA VAL A 758 -26.59 8.36 18.35
C VAL A 758 -26.03 8.25 19.76
N GLY A 759 -25.53 7.07 20.11
CA GLY A 759 -24.90 6.80 21.40
C GLY A 759 -23.50 7.38 21.46
N GLN A 760 -23.12 7.85 22.64
CA GLN A 760 -21.78 8.30 22.97
C GLN A 760 -21.38 7.69 24.31
N LEU A 761 -20.08 7.63 24.60
CA LEU A 761 -19.55 6.96 25.80
C LEU A 761 -19.87 5.46 25.78
N ASP A 762 -20.71 4.97 26.69
CA ASP A 762 -21.23 3.60 26.71
C ASP A 762 -22.47 3.40 25.82
N GLY A 763 -22.81 4.40 25.01
CA GLY A 763 -23.97 4.42 24.15
C GLY A 763 -25.27 4.87 24.82
N GLN A 764 -25.32 4.97 26.16
CA GLN A 764 -26.54 5.29 26.92
C GLN A 764 -26.43 6.58 27.73
N GLN A 765 -25.26 6.86 28.32
CA GLN A 765 -25.04 8.03 29.18
C GLN A 765 -25.21 9.36 28.44
N LYS A 766 -24.88 9.37 27.14
CA LYS A 766 -25.05 10.54 26.27
C LYS A 766 -25.65 10.10 24.93
N ARG A 767 -26.70 10.82 24.53
CA ARG A 767 -27.51 10.53 23.33
C ARG A 767 -27.59 11.81 22.49
N LEU A 768 -27.10 11.76 21.26
CA LEU A 768 -27.25 12.85 20.29
C LEU A 768 -28.51 12.60 19.50
N ARG A 769 -29.47 13.53 19.52
CA ARG A 769 -30.67 13.41 18.71
C ARG A 769 -30.33 13.56 17.24
N ALA A 770 -30.92 12.71 16.41
CA ALA A 770 -30.73 12.75 14.97
C ALA A 770 -32.03 12.43 14.23
N VAL A 771 -32.10 12.86 12.97
CA VAL A 771 -33.22 12.56 12.08
C VAL A 771 -32.67 12.00 10.78
N VAL A 772 -33.30 10.94 10.27
CA VAL A 772 -33.01 10.41 8.93
C VAL A 772 -33.48 11.42 7.89
N VAL A 773 -32.59 11.81 6.97
CA VAL A 773 -32.84 12.84 5.94
C VAL A 773 -32.73 12.27 4.52
N PRO A 774 -33.21 13.00 3.50
CA PRO A 774 -33.00 12.62 2.11
C PRO A 774 -31.52 12.37 1.80
N PHE A 775 -31.25 11.30 1.08
CA PHE A 775 -29.89 10.88 0.73
C PHE A 775 -29.57 11.16 -0.74
N PRO A 776 -28.39 11.72 -1.07
CA PRO A 776 -27.38 12.29 -0.16
C PRO A 776 -27.80 13.64 0.45
N HIS A 777 -27.10 14.07 1.52
CA HIS A 777 -27.38 15.34 2.21
C HIS A 777 -27.25 16.57 1.33
N PHE A 778 -26.35 16.52 0.35
CA PHE A 778 -26.06 17.64 -0.55
C PHE A 778 -26.32 17.27 -2.02
N ASP A 779 -27.03 18.16 -2.73
CA ASP A 779 -27.44 18.00 -4.14
C ASP A 779 -27.97 16.59 -4.49
N PRO A 780 -29.05 16.10 -3.85
CA PRO A 780 -29.60 14.77 -4.12
C PRO A 780 -30.08 14.60 -5.57
N THR A 781 -30.36 15.71 -6.25
CA THR A 781 -30.74 15.75 -7.66
C THR A 781 -29.57 15.67 -8.64
N LYS A 782 -28.33 15.68 -8.14
CA LYS A 782 -27.08 15.59 -8.92
C LYS A 782 -26.99 16.65 -10.02
N GLN A 783 -27.40 17.88 -9.74
CA GLN A 783 -27.31 19.00 -10.67
C GLN A 783 -25.88 19.51 -10.83
N ARG A 784 -25.12 19.63 -9.74
CA ARG A 784 -23.76 20.17 -9.75
C ARG A 784 -22.79 19.29 -10.53
N VAL A 785 -22.84 17.96 -10.33
CA VAL A 785 -22.05 17.01 -11.15
C VAL A 785 -22.38 17.07 -12.65
N ARG A 786 -23.62 17.47 -13.01
CA ARG A 786 -24.03 17.69 -14.40
C ARG A 786 -23.54 19.03 -14.96
N GLY A 787 -23.00 19.90 -14.12
CA GLY A 787 -22.57 21.26 -14.46
C GLY A 787 -23.68 22.30 -14.31
N ASN A 788 -24.79 21.96 -13.67
CA ASN A 788 -25.91 22.86 -13.44
C ASN A 788 -25.78 23.47 -12.05
N TYR A 789 -25.26 24.70 -11.98
CA TYR A 789 -24.98 25.39 -10.71
C TYR A 789 -26.12 26.27 -10.19
N GLY A 790 -27.27 26.30 -10.89
CA GLY A 790 -28.32 27.29 -10.65
C GLY A 790 -27.85 28.71 -11.04
N ASN A 791 -28.79 29.63 -11.27
CA ASN A 791 -28.42 31.04 -11.27
C ASN A 791 -28.22 31.41 -9.80
N ALA A 792 -26.97 31.70 -9.43
CA ALA A 792 -26.60 32.19 -8.11
C ALA A 792 -27.31 33.52 -7.79
#